data_AF-A0AAJ0LZQ0-F1
#
_entry.id   AF-A0AAJ0LZQ0-F1
#
_cell.length_a   1.000
_cell.length_b   1.000
_cell.length_c   1.000
_cell.angle_alpha   90.00
_cell.angle_beta   90.00
_cell.angle_gamma   90.00
#
_symmetry.space_group_name_H-M   'P 1'
#
loop_
_entity.id
_entity.type
_entity.pdbx_description
1 polymer ?
#
loop_
_entity_poly.entity_id
_entity_poly.type
_entity_poly.pdbx_seq_one_letter_code
_entity_poly.pdbx_strand_id
1 'polypeptide(L)'
;MVDNTNNFHGVAPDKGTLNGPIVNATAQADLRNQKSSPNATAVHFTTEYAGDLQARQDHEYWLANVPHGIMPYQNNQGSDYQFYRNVKDFGAKGDGVTDDTIAINLAVSSGNRCGLPENCGSTTVSGALVYFPPGTYVVSSPIIQYYYTQFVGDPLNRPVIKGAPDFRGIALIDSDVYIPGGNGAEWYINQNQFYRQIRNMVFDLTAMNDTNQDGDQTFVPTGLHWQVAQATSLQNLQFIMPDPHFGPTSTVGIFMENGSGGFVSDLEFIGGNIGFRAGSQQFTARNLQFFNCGTAISMIWDWGFTWKSVTFTNCFVAIDCSAMGQGPDAQGTGSITLLDSSLVAVPFAVPVNPNFIPNFVMDNVQIQNVDFLVFQPGSTNYLEGQAGPITIQSWAMGKRYTSVDGEGGSVIGFVSPVPDKSPLLLDANGKFFERSKPQYENFGAGSFLVATDFPNLRNDGTGDQSGAINGFLELAASSGNFAFFPAGVYRVESTVLVPAGVVVIGEGWSQIMGAGPNFQDENNPQVVVRFGNAGDRGSMEVSDMLFTVEGPAPGAILVEWNIAQGAQGQAAMWDCHFRVGGAIGSRMQLENCAKLSGRVLDECKGAYMLMHITERASGYFENIWMWTADHDLDNQPAGSNTTGAGQIDIYTGRGLLVESQGPVWLYGTSSEHNIFYQYQFSGAANIYSGHMQTETPYFQPSPNALQVYTPTDSDPSFADCDNDEHCVEAYALRVLDSTNIYIYGAGFYSFFDSYTQDCVPLETCQNRLVETSFSERVWLYDLYTKGSIQAISPAGGVPAPVLQSDDGVQHGFTTEISVWLPLAHDGAAQFGANPDGGSGGGIVFVDPSIWNGTDHTAACTPPCQIVLPPLKLPTAATISFPPYSTSISEICDDGGVTVHSTVISIPPVTTTKINYWNVNVTTAPTTLVAESSIQQTPFAITQACNGMTTTFIPPPFPLQTSDATRNNPTVTVTSGPPGPTCTGDCGDKCHLFCDGPC
;
A
#
# COMPACT_ATOMS: atom_id res chain seq x y z
N MET A 1 -5.04 -24.08 -13.90
CA MET A 1 -5.77 -24.35 -12.65
C MET A 1 -6.62 -23.13 -12.34
N VAL A 2 -7.68 -23.34 -11.57
CA VAL A 2 -8.79 -22.39 -11.29
C VAL A 2 -8.92 -22.28 -9.77
N ASP A 3 -9.81 -21.42 -9.25
CA ASP A 3 -10.20 -21.52 -7.84
C ASP A 3 -10.72 -22.94 -7.55
N ASN A 4 -10.00 -23.63 -6.68
CA ASN A 4 -10.16 -25.06 -6.42
C ASN A 4 -10.98 -25.33 -5.15
N THR A 5 -11.55 -24.30 -4.54
CA THR A 5 -12.39 -24.43 -3.34
C THR A 5 -13.50 -25.46 -3.57
N ASN A 6 -13.57 -26.49 -2.73
CA ASN A 6 -14.48 -27.65 -2.83
C ASN A 6 -14.36 -28.49 -4.11
N ASN A 7 -13.35 -28.25 -4.95
CA ASN A 7 -13.05 -28.95 -6.20
C ASN A 7 -14.27 -29.17 -7.10
N PHE A 8 -15.19 -28.19 -7.18
CA PHE A 8 -16.46 -28.32 -7.92
C PHE A 8 -16.26 -28.76 -9.40
N HIS A 9 -15.14 -28.37 -10.01
CA HIS A 9 -14.79 -28.68 -11.40
C HIS A 9 -13.83 -29.86 -11.58
N GLY A 10 -13.39 -30.52 -10.49
CA GLY A 10 -12.52 -31.70 -10.55
C GLY A 10 -11.09 -31.44 -11.04
N VAL A 11 -10.62 -30.21 -10.87
CA VAL A 11 -9.37 -29.62 -11.39
C VAL A 11 -8.37 -29.22 -10.30
N ALA A 12 -8.76 -29.30 -9.02
CA ALA A 12 -7.81 -29.20 -7.92
C ALA A 12 -6.74 -30.29 -8.06
N PRO A 13 -5.47 -29.99 -7.74
CA PRO A 13 -4.38 -30.95 -7.86
C PRO A 13 -4.36 -31.97 -6.69
N ASP A 14 -5.52 -32.55 -6.38
CA ASP A 14 -5.72 -33.45 -5.25
C ASP A 14 -5.65 -34.95 -5.62
N LYS A 15 -5.34 -35.29 -6.88
CA LYS A 15 -5.19 -36.68 -7.35
C LYS A 15 -3.75 -37.21 -7.21
N GLY A 16 -2.87 -36.41 -6.62
CA GLY A 16 -1.48 -36.75 -6.35
C GLY A 16 -1.33 -37.70 -5.16
N THR A 17 -0.08 -38.00 -4.80
CA THR A 17 0.27 -38.75 -3.59
C THR A 17 1.07 -37.92 -2.59
N LEU A 18 1.68 -36.82 -3.04
CA LEU A 18 2.42 -35.90 -2.18
C LEU A 18 1.44 -35.12 -1.28
N ASN A 19 1.65 -35.21 0.02
CA ASN A 19 0.91 -34.47 1.04
C ASN A 19 1.92 -33.84 2.01
N GLY A 20 2.95 -33.16 1.53
CA GLY A 20 3.95 -32.52 2.38
C GLY A 20 5.41 -32.86 2.05
N PRO A 21 6.35 -32.43 2.91
CA PRO A 21 7.77 -32.48 2.61
C PRO A 21 8.30 -33.92 2.63
N ILE A 22 9.17 -34.22 1.66
CA ILE A 22 9.94 -35.46 1.67
C ILE A 22 11.17 -35.27 2.56
N VAL A 23 11.19 -35.96 3.71
CA VAL A 23 12.23 -35.81 4.75
C VAL A 23 13.07 -37.07 4.99
N ASN A 24 12.85 -38.16 4.23
CA ASN A 24 13.67 -39.37 4.35
C ASN A 24 13.97 -40.02 2.99
N ALA A 25 15.13 -40.67 2.91
CA ALA A 25 15.65 -41.25 1.67
C ALA A 25 14.80 -42.44 1.16
N THR A 26 14.12 -43.16 2.05
CA THR A 26 13.23 -44.28 1.69
C THR A 26 11.99 -43.77 0.95
N ALA A 27 11.37 -42.69 1.42
CA ALA A 27 10.23 -42.04 0.76
C ALA A 27 10.62 -41.49 -0.62
N GLN A 28 11.83 -40.92 -0.75
CA GLN A 28 12.35 -40.48 -2.05
C GLN A 28 12.65 -41.67 -2.99
N ALA A 29 13.19 -42.76 -2.46
CA ALA A 29 13.45 -43.98 -3.23
C ALA A 29 12.15 -44.66 -3.67
N ASP A 30 11.10 -44.70 -2.84
CA ASP A 30 9.79 -45.24 -3.18
C ASP A 30 9.12 -44.42 -4.30
N LEU A 31 9.25 -43.08 -4.28
CA LEU A 31 8.80 -42.21 -5.37
C LEU A 31 9.57 -42.44 -6.68
N ARG A 32 10.89 -42.66 -6.59
CA ARG A 32 11.72 -43.04 -7.74
C ARG A 32 11.36 -44.45 -8.27
N ASN A 33 11.05 -45.40 -7.39
CA ASN A 33 10.76 -46.80 -7.70
C ASN A 33 9.34 -47.05 -8.24
N GLN A 34 8.37 -46.15 -8.00
CA GLN A 34 7.05 -46.20 -8.64
C GLN A 34 7.07 -45.99 -10.17
N LYS A 35 8.25 -45.71 -10.75
CA LYS A 35 8.52 -45.95 -12.18
C LYS A 35 9.39 -47.21 -12.32
N SER A 36 8.81 -48.40 -12.41
CA SER A 36 9.59 -49.51 -12.99
C SER A 36 8.78 -50.60 -13.69
N SER A 37 9.10 -50.78 -14.98
CA SER A 37 9.68 -52.03 -15.47
C SER A 37 10.57 -51.76 -16.71
N PRO A 38 11.56 -52.60 -17.04
CA PRO A 38 12.90 -52.49 -16.46
C PRO A 38 14.01 -52.47 -17.54
N ASN A 39 15.15 -51.84 -17.22
CA ASN A 39 16.51 -52.36 -17.46
C ASN A 39 17.57 -51.25 -17.28
N ALA A 40 18.37 -51.33 -16.22
CA ALA A 40 19.82 -51.13 -16.30
C ALA A 40 20.47 -51.57 -14.99
N THR A 41 21.49 -52.39 -15.14
CA THR A 41 22.33 -53.01 -14.11
C THR A 41 23.11 -52.02 -13.25
N ALA A 42 23.20 -52.34 -11.96
CA ALA A 42 23.99 -51.65 -10.95
C ALA A 42 25.49 -51.64 -11.25
N VAL A 43 26.16 -50.54 -10.87
CA VAL A 43 27.61 -50.51 -10.66
C VAL A 43 27.90 -49.89 -9.28
N HIS A 44 28.74 -50.59 -8.52
CA HIS A 44 29.10 -50.36 -7.13
C HIS A 44 29.89 -49.06 -6.88
N PHE A 45 29.64 -48.49 -5.69
CA PHE A 45 30.39 -47.44 -5.02
C PHE A 45 31.86 -47.81 -4.77
N THR A 46 32.75 -46.81 -4.91
CA THR A 46 33.94 -46.68 -4.06
C THR A 46 34.13 -45.22 -3.63
N THR A 47 34.04 -45.01 -2.33
CA THR A 47 34.40 -43.79 -1.59
C THR A 47 35.91 -43.57 -1.59
N GLU A 48 36.37 -42.39 -2.01
CA GLU A 48 37.64 -41.82 -1.54
C GLU A 48 37.44 -40.33 -1.26
N TYR A 49 37.52 -39.99 0.03
CA TYR A 49 37.70 -38.64 0.53
C TYR A 49 39.12 -38.19 0.18
N ALA A 50 39.24 -37.10 -0.57
CA ALA A 50 40.44 -36.27 -0.57
C ALA A 50 39.97 -34.82 -0.46
N GLY A 51 40.33 -34.20 0.67
CA GLY A 51 40.01 -32.81 0.94
C GLY A 51 40.72 -31.90 -0.05
N ASP A 52 39.96 -30.98 -0.63
CA ASP A 52 40.50 -29.77 -1.22
C ASP A 52 39.91 -28.58 -0.45
N LEU A 53 40.77 -27.98 0.37
CA LEU A 53 40.59 -26.65 0.91
C LEU A 53 40.68 -25.67 -0.27
N GLN A 54 39.55 -25.39 -0.91
CA GLN A 54 39.46 -24.26 -1.82
C GLN A 54 39.28 -22.95 -1.05
N ALA A 55 40.06 -21.98 -1.50
CA ALA A 55 40.28 -20.62 -1.01
C ALA A 55 39.12 -19.96 -0.25
N ARG A 56 39.40 -19.50 0.98
CA ARG A 56 38.70 -18.38 1.62
C ARG A 56 39.06 -17.08 0.89
N GLN A 57 38.15 -16.59 0.04
CA GLN A 57 38.00 -15.21 -0.47
C GLN A 57 36.58 -15.18 -1.06
N ASP A 58 35.62 -14.31 -0.77
CA ASP A 58 35.53 -13.00 -0.10
C ASP A 58 34.07 -12.86 0.42
N HIS A 59 33.87 -12.25 1.60
CA HIS A 59 32.60 -11.74 2.17
C HIS A 59 31.31 -12.57 1.95
N GLU A 60 31.02 -13.49 2.88
CA GLU A 60 29.67 -14.06 3.04
C GLU A 60 28.68 -12.98 3.49
N TYR A 61 27.43 -13.05 3.01
CA TYR A 61 26.36 -12.13 3.42
C TYR A 61 26.22 -12.06 4.95
N TRP A 62 26.08 -10.84 5.49
CA TRP A 62 26.13 -10.59 6.93
C TRP A 62 25.16 -11.46 7.75
N LEU A 63 23.97 -11.73 7.18
CA LEU A 63 22.94 -12.52 7.84
C LEU A 63 23.43 -13.93 8.17
N ALA A 64 24.36 -14.51 7.42
CA ALA A 64 24.89 -15.85 7.71
C ALA A 64 25.76 -15.91 8.97
N ASN A 65 26.20 -14.75 9.48
CA ASN A 65 27.28 -14.64 10.44
C ASN A 65 26.93 -13.81 11.69
N VAL A 66 25.71 -13.27 11.78
CA VAL A 66 25.22 -12.59 12.99
C VAL A 66 24.59 -13.60 13.96
N PRO A 67 24.63 -13.37 15.28
CA PRO A 67 23.82 -14.10 16.23
C PRO A 67 22.32 -13.99 15.91
N HIS A 68 21.63 -15.13 15.89
CA HIS A 68 20.21 -15.22 15.51
C HIS A 68 19.28 -15.35 16.71
N GLY A 69 18.02 -14.98 16.50
CA GLY A 69 17.03 -14.88 17.55
C GLY A 69 16.38 -16.20 18.00
N ILE A 70 15.33 -16.05 18.79
CA ILE A 70 14.56 -17.13 19.39
C ILE A 70 13.05 -16.94 19.16
N MET A 71 12.28 -18.01 19.34
CA MET A 71 10.83 -17.95 19.45
C MET A 71 10.41 -18.21 20.90
N PRO A 72 10.26 -17.16 21.74
CA PRO A 72 10.20 -17.33 23.19
C PRO A 72 8.91 -17.97 23.70
N TYR A 73 7.84 -17.93 22.91
CA TYR A 73 6.56 -18.55 23.22
C TYR A 73 6.38 -19.94 22.60
N GLN A 74 7.43 -20.49 21.96
CA GLN A 74 7.35 -21.84 21.42
C GLN A 74 7.40 -22.88 22.55
N ASN A 75 6.30 -23.59 22.76
CA ASN A 75 6.14 -24.55 23.85
C ASN A 75 6.77 -25.91 23.52
N ASN A 76 8.09 -26.00 23.59
CA ASN A 76 8.78 -27.24 23.94
C ASN A 76 9.61 -26.98 25.21
N GLN A 77 9.43 -27.85 26.20
CA GLN A 77 9.99 -27.73 27.54
C GLN A 77 11.54 -27.70 27.57
N GLY A 78 12.13 -26.52 27.33
CA GLY A 78 13.59 -26.29 27.38
C GLY A 78 14.19 -25.91 26.02
N SER A 79 14.64 -24.66 25.90
CA SER A 79 15.71 -24.08 25.05
C SER A 79 16.06 -24.56 23.62
N ASP A 80 15.39 -25.52 22.98
CA ASP A 80 15.97 -26.22 21.82
C ASP A 80 15.29 -25.94 20.45
N TYR A 81 14.41 -24.94 20.32
CA TYR A 81 13.86 -24.55 19.02
C TYR A 81 14.89 -23.76 18.19
N GLN A 82 15.25 -24.29 17.02
CA GLN A 82 16.14 -23.61 16.09
C GLN A 82 15.35 -22.70 15.14
N PHE A 83 15.43 -21.38 15.35
CA PHE A 83 14.82 -20.38 14.48
C PHE A 83 15.56 -20.24 13.14
N TYR A 84 16.86 -19.91 13.19
CA TYR A 84 17.70 -19.74 12.01
C TYR A 84 18.29 -21.08 11.54
N ARG A 85 18.17 -21.36 10.24
CA ARG A 85 18.52 -22.65 9.65
C ARG A 85 19.25 -22.47 8.34
N ASN A 86 20.53 -22.80 8.31
CA ASN A 86 21.27 -22.89 7.07
C ASN A 86 21.03 -24.27 6.44
N VAL A 87 20.55 -24.33 5.20
CA VAL A 87 20.23 -25.62 4.53
C VAL A 87 21.43 -26.57 4.44
N LYS A 88 22.67 -26.06 4.44
CA LYS A 88 23.88 -26.88 4.44
C LYS A 88 24.12 -27.61 5.76
N ASP A 89 23.64 -27.08 6.89
CA ASP A 89 23.69 -27.75 8.19
C ASP A 89 22.77 -28.98 8.24
N PHE A 90 21.74 -29.00 7.39
CA PHE A 90 20.82 -30.12 7.21
C PHE A 90 21.25 -31.09 6.10
N GLY A 91 22.45 -30.88 5.53
CA GLY A 91 23.09 -31.80 4.60
C GLY A 91 23.06 -31.39 3.13
N ALA A 92 22.45 -30.25 2.78
CA ALA A 92 22.40 -29.77 1.41
C ALA A 92 23.82 -29.49 0.89
N LYS A 93 24.10 -29.83 -0.36
CA LYS A 93 25.41 -29.64 -0.99
C LYS A 93 25.48 -28.35 -1.78
N GLY A 94 24.43 -28.00 -2.52
CA GLY A 94 24.42 -26.85 -3.41
C GLY A 94 25.45 -26.99 -4.53
N ASP A 95 25.76 -28.22 -4.96
CA ASP A 95 26.82 -28.54 -5.94
C ASP A 95 26.31 -28.69 -7.39
N GLY A 96 25.00 -28.53 -7.61
CA GLY A 96 24.33 -28.67 -8.90
C GLY A 96 24.15 -30.10 -9.38
N VAL A 97 24.46 -31.10 -8.55
CA VAL A 97 24.39 -32.53 -8.90
C VAL A 97 23.64 -33.33 -7.84
N THR A 98 23.93 -33.11 -6.58
CA THR A 98 23.28 -33.76 -5.45
C THR A 98 21.84 -33.27 -5.34
N ASP A 99 20.91 -34.22 -5.16
CA ASP A 99 19.51 -33.91 -4.89
C ASP A 99 19.36 -33.45 -3.42
N ASP A 100 19.16 -32.15 -3.25
CA ASP A 100 19.12 -31.47 -1.96
C ASP A 100 17.70 -31.37 -1.38
N THR A 101 16.69 -31.96 -2.05
CA THR A 101 15.28 -31.88 -1.66
C THR A 101 15.06 -32.25 -0.19
N ILE A 102 15.63 -33.37 0.25
CA ILE A 102 15.46 -33.86 1.62
C ILE A 102 16.10 -32.91 2.63
N ALA A 103 17.33 -32.47 2.37
CA ALA A 103 18.06 -31.62 3.29
C ALA A 103 17.37 -30.26 3.48
N ILE A 104 16.88 -29.68 2.39
CA ILE A 104 16.15 -28.40 2.45
C ILE A 104 14.84 -28.59 3.20
N ASN A 105 14.03 -29.61 2.86
CA ASN A 105 12.78 -29.87 3.55
C ASN A 105 12.97 -30.18 5.04
N LEU A 106 14.06 -30.85 5.43
CA LEU A 106 14.43 -31.04 6.85
C LEU A 106 14.75 -29.71 7.55
N ALA A 107 15.45 -28.80 6.88
CA ALA A 107 15.65 -27.44 7.39
C ALA A 107 14.30 -26.73 7.59
N VAL A 108 13.35 -26.87 6.65
CA VAL A 108 12.06 -26.19 6.78
C VAL A 108 11.19 -26.78 7.91
N SER A 109 11.12 -28.11 8.03
CA SER A 109 10.14 -28.78 8.89
C SER A 109 10.63 -29.11 10.31
N SER A 110 11.94 -29.02 10.58
CA SER A 110 12.49 -29.35 11.90
C SER A 110 11.96 -28.43 13.01
N GLY A 111 11.83 -28.99 14.21
CA GLY A 111 11.49 -28.21 15.41
C GLY A 111 9.99 -28.08 15.71
N ASN A 112 9.15 -29.04 15.30
CA ASN A 112 7.71 -29.05 15.65
C ASN A 112 7.02 -27.76 15.20
N ARG A 113 6.90 -27.62 13.89
CA ARG A 113 6.36 -26.42 13.25
C ARG A 113 4.97 -26.67 12.69
N CYS A 114 4.24 -25.57 12.50
CA CYS A 114 2.94 -25.57 11.88
C CYS A 114 2.94 -26.09 10.43
N GLY A 115 2.61 -27.38 10.30
CA GLY A 115 2.56 -28.20 9.09
C GLY A 115 2.40 -29.66 9.52
N LEU A 116 2.89 -30.62 8.75
CA LEU A 116 2.92 -32.03 9.21
C LEU A 116 4.08 -32.30 10.18
N PRO A 117 3.88 -33.17 11.21
CA PRO A 117 2.67 -33.94 11.52
C PRO A 117 1.66 -33.24 12.46
N GLU A 118 1.91 -31.98 12.83
CA GLU A 118 1.12 -31.27 13.85
C GLU A 118 -0.33 -31.03 13.42
N ASN A 119 -0.59 -30.98 12.10
CA ASN A 119 -1.88 -30.59 11.54
C ASN A 119 -2.31 -29.26 12.16
N CYS A 120 -1.61 -28.19 11.76
CA CYS A 120 -1.80 -26.83 12.25
C CYS A 120 -2.32 -25.91 11.13
N GLY A 121 -3.32 -25.06 11.42
CA GLY A 121 -3.92 -24.13 10.45
C GLY A 121 -3.22 -22.76 10.38
N SER A 122 -2.55 -22.32 11.44
CA SER A 122 -1.72 -21.11 11.50
C SER A 122 -0.93 -21.09 12.81
N THR A 123 0.10 -20.26 12.90
CA THR A 123 0.88 -20.10 14.15
C THR A 123 1.58 -18.75 14.20
N THR A 124 1.82 -18.26 15.41
CA THR A 124 2.69 -17.11 15.68
C THR A 124 3.97 -17.46 16.44
N VAL A 125 4.10 -18.73 16.88
CA VAL A 125 5.16 -19.17 17.79
C VAL A 125 6.20 -20.07 17.16
N SER A 126 5.93 -20.68 15.99
CA SER A 126 6.90 -21.58 15.31
C SER A 126 7.46 -21.01 13.99
N GLY A 127 7.80 -19.72 14.00
CA GLY A 127 8.41 -19.02 12.85
C GLY A 127 9.84 -19.47 12.53
N ALA A 128 10.31 -19.30 11.30
CA ALA A 128 11.66 -19.72 10.89
C ALA A 128 12.28 -18.86 9.80
N LEU A 129 13.61 -18.72 9.84
CA LEU A 129 14.42 -18.19 8.74
C LEU A 129 15.28 -19.33 8.18
N VAL A 130 14.98 -19.75 6.96
CA VAL A 130 15.75 -20.76 6.23
C VAL A 130 16.66 -20.05 5.23
N TYR A 131 17.96 -20.10 5.52
CA TYR A 131 19.00 -19.45 4.73
C TYR A 131 19.61 -20.42 3.72
N PHE A 132 19.79 -19.92 2.49
CA PHE A 132 20.36 -20.63 1.36
C PHE A 132 21.68 -19.97 0.96
N PRO A 133 22.83 -20.53 1.38
CA PRO A 133 24.13 -20.05 0.93
C PRO A 133 24.29 -20.17 -0.59
N PRO A 134 25.28 -19.50 -1.20
CA PRO A 134 25.57 -19.66 -2.61
C PRO A 134 25.76 -21.14 -3.01
N GLY A 135 25.18 -21.49 -4.15
CA GLY A 135 25.18 -22.85 -4.69
C GLY A 135 24.03 -23.10 -5.66
N THR A 136 24.05 -24.28 -6.29
CA THR A 136 22.95 -24.79 -7.10
C THR A 136 22.35 -26.01 -6.40
N TYR A 137 21.11 -25.88 -5.95
CA TYR A 137 20.38 -26.91 -5.21
C TYR A 137 19.43 -27.62 -6.16
N VAL A 138 19.77 -28.86 -6.53
CA VAL A 138 18.89 -29.67 -7.39
C VAL A 138 17.77 -30.25 -6.55
N VAL A 139 16.53 -30.08 -6.98
CA VAL A 139 15.35 -30.61 -6.31
C VAL A 139 14.50 -31.49 -7.22
N SER A 140 13.94 -32.55 -6.67
CA SER A 140 13.17 -33.59 -7.37
C SER A 140 11.69 -33.62 -6.97
N SER A 141 11.32 -32.89 -5.92
CA SER A 141 9.95 -32.64 -5.49
C SER A 141 9.85 -31.26 -4.85
N PRO A 142 8.64 -30.76 -4.58
CA PRO A 142 8.46 -29.46 -3.94
C PRO A 142 9.23 -29.34 -2.63
N ILE A 143 9.84 -28.17 -2.44
CA ILE A 143 10.22 -27.66 -1.13
C ILE A 143 8.96 -27.04 -0.51
N ILE A 144 8.49 -27.57 0.60
CA ILE A 144 7.25 -27.10 1.23
C ILE A 144 7.58 -25.96 2.18
N GLN A 145 7.16 -24.74 1.85
CA GLN A 145 7.29 -23.61 2.76
C GLN A 145 6.19 -23.69 3.82
N TYR A 146 6.55 -24.11 5.03
CA TYR A 146 5.62 -24.14 6.17
C TYR A 146 5.18 -22.71 6.58
N TYR A 147 4.09 -22.61 7.35
CA TYR A 147 3.57 -21.33 7.87
C TYR A 147 4.64 -20.52 8.60
N TYR A 148 4.56 -19.18 8.54
CA TYR A 148 5.48 -18.24 9.21
C TYR A 148 6.97 -18.48 8.87
N THR A 149 7.32 -18.53 7.58
CA THR A 149 8.69 -18.87 7.13
C THR A 149 9.26 -17.84 6.17
N GLN A 150 10.51 -17.45 6.40
CA GLN A 150 11.32 -16.65 5.47
C GLN A 150 12.35 -17.56 4.78
N PHE A 151 12.36 -17.56 3.45
CA PHE A 151 13.40 -18.17 2.63
C PHE A 151 14.32 -17.07 2.12
N VAL A 152 15.60 -17.10 2.54
CA VAL A 152 16.55 -16.03 2.26
C VAL A 152 17.78 -16.61 1.58
N GLY A 153 17.95 -16.31 0.29
CA GLY A 153 19.20 -16.58 -0.40
C GLY A 153 20.25 -15.50 -0.15
N ASP A 154 21.51 -15.84 -0.42
CA ASP A 154 22.60 -14.87 -0.46
C ASP A 154 22.39 -13.86 -1.62
N PRO A 155 22.27 -12.54 -1.36
CA PRO A 155 22.03 -11.55 -2.42
C PRO A 155 23.25 -11.27 -3.31
N LEU A 156 24.48 -11.52 -2.84
CA LEU A 156 25.70 -11.30 -3.62
C LEU A 156 25.91 -12.40 -4.66
N ASN A 157 25.59 -13.64 -4.29
CA ASN A 157 25.63 -14.80 -5.16
C ASN A 157 24.36 -15.64 -4.98
N ARG A 158 23.28 -15.22 -5.65
CA ARG A 158 21.95 -15.82 -5.50
C ARG A 158 21.99 -17.34 -5.69
N PRO A 159 21.52 -18.13 -4.70
CA PRO A 159 21.37 -19.57 -4.87
C PRO A 159 20.40 -19.90 -5.99
N VAL A 160 20.70 -20.99 -6.71
CA VAL A 160 19.86 -21.51 -7.79
C VAL A 160 19.07 -22.71 -7.27
N ILE A 161 17.75 -22.63 -7.28
CA ILE A 161 16.86 -23.77 -7.09
C ILE A 161 16.59 -24.38 -8.46
N LYS A 162 17.14 -25.56 -8.71
CA LYS A 162 17.11 -26.21 -10.02
C LYS A 162 16.19 -27.43 -10.02
N GLY A 163 15.17 -27.41 -10.86
CA GLY A 163 14.31 -28.57 -11.05
C GLY A 163 15.05 -29.71 -11.75
N ALA A 164 15.02 -30.90 -11.15
CA ALA A 164 15.53 -32.11 -11.77
C ALA A 164 14.69 -32.50 -13.02
N PRO A 165 15.27 -33.18 -14.02
CA PRO A 165 14.50 -33.63 -15.19
C PRO A 165 13.29 -34.51 -14.83
N ASP A 166 13.42 -35.33 -13.79
CA ASP A 166 12.37 -36.20 -13.28
C ASP A 166 11.60 -35.63 -12.08
N PHE A 167 11.65 -34.31 -11.88
CA PHE A 167 10.88 -33.60 -10.85
C PHE A 167 9.41 -34.02 -10.86
N ARG A 168 8.79 -34.12 -9.67
CA ARG A 168 7.37 -34.43 -9.50
C ARG A 168 6.73 -33.52 -8.46
N GLY A 169 5.66 -32.84 -8.83
CA GLY A 169 4.86 -32.00 -7.94
C GLY A 169 4.38 -30.71 -8.61
N ILE A 170 3.67 -29.90 -7.84
CA ILE A 170 3.01 -28.68 -8.31
C ILE A 170 3.98 -27.59 -8.75
N ALA A 171 5.05 -27.35 -7.98
CA ALA A 171 6.07 -26.33 -8.22
C ALA A 171 7.36 -26.62 -7.43
N LEU A 172 8.49 -26.00 -7.79
CA LEU A 172 9.77 -26.17 -7.07
C LEU A 172 9.64 -25.77 -5.59
N ILE A 173 8.89 -24.72 -5.29
CA ILE A 173 8.49 -24.34 -3.93
C ILE A 173 6.97 -24.23 -3.88
N ASP A 174 6.41 -24.73 -2.78
CA ASP A 174 4.97 -24.79 -2.53
C ASP A 174 4.64 -24.12 -1.17
N SER A 175 3.82 -23.06 -1.19
CA SER A 175 3.38 -22.36 0.02
C SER A 175 2.12 -22.96 0.67
N ASP A 176 1.35 -23.75 -0.07
CA ASP A 176 0.12 -24.38 0.42
C ASP A 176 -0.15 -25.72 -0.27
N VAL A 177 -0.11 -26.79 0.52
CA VAL A 177 -0.17 -28.14 -0.02
C VAL A 177 -1.62 -28.57 -0.15
N TYR A 178 -2.00 -28.96 -1.37
CA TYR A 178 -3.25 -29.69 -1.58
C TYR A 178 -3.22 -31.07 -0.94
N ILE A 179 -4.26 -31.40 -0.18
CA ILE A 179 -4.41 -32.69 0.49
C ILE A 179 -4.86 -33.73 -0.53
N PRO A 180 -4.11 -34.82 -0.76
CA PRO A 180 -4.52 -35.91 -1.64
C PRO A 180 -5.87 -36.51 -1.28
N GLY A 181 -6.77 -36.61 -2.25
CA GLY A 181 -8.16 -37.04 -2.07
C GLY A 181 -9.01 -36.08 -1.22
N GLY A 182 -8.49 -34.89 -0.92
CA GLY A 182 -9.12 -33.88 -0.06
C GLY A 182 -10.24 -33.08 -0.72
N ASN A 183 -10.57 -33.35 -1.98
CA ASN A 183 -11.59 -32.62 -2.73
C ASN A 183 -11.31 -31.11 -2.75
N GLY A 184 -10.05 -30.75 -3.06
CA GLY A 184 -9.56 -29.37 -3.08
C GLY A 184 -9.22 -28.78 -1.70
N ALA A 185 -9.29 -29.56 -0.62
CA ALA A 185 -8.79 -29.12 0.67
C ALA A 185 -7.27 -28.92 0.66
N GLU A 186 -6.83 -27.89 1.36
CA GLU A 186 -5.44 -27.44 1.45
C GLU A 186 -4.97 -27.53 2.91
N TRP A 187 -3.67 -27.35 3.15
CA TRP A 187 -3.13 -27.37 4.51
C TRP A 187 -3.59 -26.17 5.32
N TYR A 188 -3.67 -25.01 4.65
CA TYR A 188 -4.03 -23.75 5.25
C TYR A 188 -5.21 -23.13 4.48
N ILE A 189 -5.94 -22.24 5.14
CA ILE A 189 -6.94 -21.42 4.46
C ILE A 189 -6.18 -20.35 3.69
N ASN A 190 -6.37 -20.24 2.38
CA ASN A 190 -5.60 -19.31 1.54
C ASN A 190 -5.70 -17.84 1.98
N GLN A 191 -6.85 -17.39 2.51
CA GLN A 191 -7.03 -16.05 3.08
C GLN A 191 -6.27 -15.85 4.39
N ASN A 192 -5.80 -16.92 5.04
CA ASN A 192 -5.09 -16.89 6.31
C ASN A 192 -3.59 -17.19 6.17
N GLN A 193 -3.06 -17.24 4.95
CA GLN A 193 -1.68 -17.61 4.67
C GLN A 193 -0.70 -16.43 4.84
N PHE A 194 -0.52 -16.01 6.08
CA PHE A 194 0.25 -14.82 6.47
C PHE A 194 1.75 -15.11 6.72
N TYR A 195 2.54 -14.03 6.83
CA TYR A 195 3.93 -14.02 7.32
C TYR A 195 4.90 -14.93 6.54
N ARG A 196 5.03 -14.71 5.23
CA ARG A 196 5.91 -15.48 4.34
C ARG A 196 6.81 -14.58 3.51
N GLN A 197 8.07 -14.95 3.37
CA GLN A 197 8.98 -14.25 2.46
C GLN A 197 9.80 -15.23 1.63
N ILE A 198 10.04 -14.91 0.35
CA ILE A 198 11.08 -15.54 -0.46
C ILE A 198 11.90 -14.44 -1.12
N ARG A 199 13.21 -14.41 -0.85
CA ARG A 199 14.11 -13.41 -1.42
C ARG A 199 15.45 -13.97 -1.88
N ASN A 200 15.99 -13.34 -2.92
CA ASN A 200 17.34 -13.58 -3.47
C ASN A 200 17.56 -14.98 -4.05
N MET A 201 16.70 -15.44 -4.95
CA MET A 201 16.85 -16.78 -5.54
C MET A 201 16.69 -16.78 -7.05
N VAL A 202 17.32 -17.76 -7.69
CA VAL A 202 17.11 -18.07 -9.11
C VAL A 202 16.38 -19.42 -9.20
N PHE A 203 15.29 -19.47 -9.94
CA PHE A 203 14.54 -20.68 -10.25
C PHE A 203 14.91 -21.13 -11.66
N ASP A 204 15.63 -22.25 -11.78
CA ASP A 204 16.02 -22.84 -13.07
C ASP A 204 15.11 -24.04 -13.38
N LEU A 205 14.20 -23.85 -14.33
CA LEU A 205 13.26 -24.86 -14.81
C LEU A 205 13.71 -25.51 -16.13
N THR A 206 14.85 -25.10 -16.68
CA THR A 206 15.26 -25.45 -18.06
C THR A 206 15.54 -26.94 -18.27
N ALA A 207 15.83 -27.67 -17.18
CA ALA A 207 16.09 -29.10 -17.21
C ALA A 207 14.84 -29.97 -17.01
N MET A 208 13.71 -29.38 -16.56
CA MET A 208 12.48 -30.11 -16.27
C MET A 208 11.79 -30.57 -17.57
N ASN A 209 11.15 -31.73 -17.53
CA ASN A 209 10.30 -32.19 -18.63
C ASN A 209 9.03 -31.31 -18.74
N ASP A 210 8.52 -31.09 -19.97
CA ASP A 210 7.29 -30.29 -20.23
C ASP A 210 6.02 -30.77 -19.50
N THR A 211 6.04 -31.96 -18.91
CA THR A 211 5.01 -32.39 -17.95
C THR A 211 5.67 -33.22 -16.86
N ASN A 212 5.08 -33.20 -15.67
CA ASN A 212 5.43 -34.14 -14.62
C ASN A 212 4.17 -34.81 -14.03
N GLN A 213 4.38 -35.95 -13.36
CA GLN A 213 3.30 -36.77 -12.82
C GLN A 213 3.61 -37.19 -11.39
N ASP A 214 2.58 -37.12 -10.55
CA ASP A 214 2.55 -37.71 -9.21
C ASP A 214 1.21 -38.43 -9.05
N GLY A 215 1.23 -39.75 -8.79
CA GLY A 215 0.01 -40.57 -8.83
C GLY A 215 -0.75 -40.42 -10.16
N ASP A 216 -2.04 -40.12 -10.07
CA ASP A 216 -2.91 -39.86 -11.22
C ASP A 216 -2.98 -38.36 -11.59
N GLN A 217 -2.19 -37.51 -10.92
CA GLN A 217 -2.12 -36.07 -11.16
C GLN A 217 -1.03 -35.73 -12.18
N THR A 218 -1.39 -34.90 -13.15
CA THR A 218 -0.45 -34.32 -14.12
C THR A 218 -0.26 -32.85 -13.81
N PHE A 219 1.00 -32.41 -13.83
CA PHE A 219 1.42 -31.04 -13.60
C PHE A 219 2.27 -30.53 -14.77
N VAL A 220 2.42 -29.21 -14.84
CA VAL A 220 3.42 -28.55 -15.67
C VAL A 220 4.59 -28.08 -14.79
N PRO A 221 5.79 -27.91 -15.33
CA PRO A 221 6.91 -27.33 -14.57
C PRO A 221 6.56 -25.93 -14.09
N THR A 222 6.62 -25.72 -12.78
CA THR A 222 6.30 -24.42 -12.16
C THR A 222 7.38 -24.03 -11.16
N GLY A 223 7.77 -22.76 -11.14
CA GLY A 223 8.79 -22.25 -10.22
C GLY A 223 8.24 -22.17 -8.80
N LEU A 224 7.20 -21.35 -8.62
CA LEU A 224 6.54 -21.13 -7.34
C LEU A 224 5.04 -21.39 -7.43
N HIS A 225 4.52 -22.17 -6.48
CA HIS A 225 3.11 -22.11 -6.09
C HIS A 225 3.00 -21.11 -4.93
N TRP A 226 2.44 -19.93 -5.20
CA TRP A 226 2.44 -18.77 -4.30
C TRP A 226 1.01 -18.37 -3.91
N GLN A 227 0.32 -19.29 -3.25
CA GLN A 227 -1.01 -19.11 -2.69
C GLN A 227 -0.87 -18.56 -1.27
N VAL A 228 -1.09 -17.24 -1.11
CA VAL A 228 -0.77 -16.49 0.12
C VAL A 228 -1.74 -15.35 0.41
N ALA A 229 -1.63 -14.77 1.60
CA ALA A 229 -2.40 -13.61 2.06
C ALA A 229 -1.49 -12.40 2.43
N GLN A 230 -1.95 -11.51 3.32
CA GLN A 230 -1.23 -10.32 3.78
C GLN A 230 0.09 -10.66 4.51
N ALA A 231 0.95 -9.65 4.70
CA ALA A 231 2.29 -9.81 5.29
C ALA A 231 3.15 -10.86 4.58
N THR A 232 3.04 -10.92 3.25
CA THR A 232 3.85 -11.79 2.42
C THR A 232 4.58 -11.01 1.34
N SER A 233 5.82 -11.42 1.03
CA SER A 233 6.60 -10.78 -0.02
C SER A 233 7.48 -11.73 -0.84
N LEU A 234 7.55 -11.43 -2.14
CA LEU A 234 8.58 -11.94 -3.05
C LEU A 234 9.51 -10.79 -3.44
N GLN A 235 10.82 -10.99 -3.34
CA GLN A 235 11.80 -9.96 -3.66
C GLN A 235 13.05 -10.51 -4.36
N ASN A 236 13.53 -9.83 -5.40
CA ASN A 236 14.82 -10.13 -6.04
C ASN A 236 14.93 -11.59 -6.52
N LEU A 237 13.92 -12.05 -7.26
CA LEU A 237 13.85 -13.41 -7.80
C LEU A 237 14.03 -13.41 -9.32
N GLN A 238 14.62 -14.48 -9.85
CA GLN A 238 14.74 -14.68 -11.29
C GLN A 238 14.20 -16.06 -11.67
N PHE A 239 13.41 -16.13 -12.73
CA PHE A 239 12.83 -17.36 -13.26
C PHE A 239 13.41 -17.62 -14.65
N ILE A 240 14.19 -18.69 -14.79
CA ILE A 240 14.81 -19.11 -16.05
C ILE A 240 14.05 -20.31 -16.59
N MET A 241 13.41 -20.11 -17.74
CA MET A 241 12.52 -21.08 -18.37
C MET A 241 12.86 -21.27 -19.85
N PRO A 242 12.49 -22.41 -20.46
CA PRO A 242 12.59 -22.60 -21.91
C PRO A 242 11.87 -21.48 -22.68
N ASP A 243 12.52 -20.91 -23.69
CA ASP A 243 11.97 -19.80 -24.48
C ASP A 243 10.97 -20.30 -25.54
N PRO A 244 9.69 -19.86 -25.49
CA PRO A 244 8.65 -20.28 -26.43
C PRO A 244 8.89 -19.87 -27.89
N HIS A 245 9.81 -18.94 -28.15
CA HIS A 245 10.19 -18.55 -29.51
C HIS A 245 11.04 -19.61 -30.22
N PHE A 246 11.64 -20.54 -29.47
CA PHE A 246 12.49 -21.61 -30.03
C PHE A 246 11.82 -23.00 -30.01
N GLY A 247 10.62 -23.12 -29.46
CA GLY A 247 9.86 -24.37 -29.40
C GLY A 247 8.70 -24.30 -28.42
N PRO A 248 7.78 -25.28 -28.43
CA PRO A 248 6.73 -25.35 -27.42
C PRO A 248 7.34 -25.55 -26.02
N THR A 249 6.72 -24.92 -25.03
CA THR A 249 7.02 -25.08 -23.60
C THR A 249 5.70 -24.98 -22.85
N SER A 250 5.63 -25.60 -21.67
CA SER A 250 4.49 -25.51 -20.74
C SER A 250 4.86 -24.81 -19.44
N THR A 251 6.12 -24.39 -19.28
CA THR A 251 6.64 -23.94 -17.99
C THR A 251 5.99 -22.64 -17.52
N VAL A 252 5.79 -22.55 -16.21
CA VAL A 252 5.19 -21.40 -15.52
C VAL A 252 6.18 -20.86 -14.48
N GLY A 253 6.39 -19.55 -14.42
CA GLY A 253 7.25 -18.96 -13.39
C GLY A 253 6.59 -19.03 -12.02
N ILE A 254 5.50 -18.26 -11.84
CA ILE A 254 4.67 -18.27 -10.64
C ILE A 254 3.26 -18.71 -10.99
N PHE A 255 2.69 -19.55 -10.15
CA PHE A 255 1.30 -19.95 -10.17
C PHE A 255 0.64 -19.59 -8.83
N MET A 256 -0.45 -18.83 -8.92
CA MET A 256 -1.27 -18.38 -7.81
C MET A 256 -2.73 -18.42 -8.27
N GLU A 257 -3.53 -19.31 -7.71
CA GLU A 257 -4.93 -19.55 -8.08
C GLU A 257 -5.93 -18.72 -7.29
N ASN A 258 -5.62 -18.38 -6.04
CA ASN A 258 -6.42 -17.55 -5.15
C ASN A 258 -5.53 -17.04 -3.99
N GLY A 259 -6.12 -16.28 -3.07
CA GLY A 259 -5.46 -15.70 -1.91
C GLY A 259 -6.05 -14.34 -1.55
N SER A 260 -5.49 -13.71 -0.52
CA SER A 260 -5.78 -12.32 -0.12
C SER A 260 -4.48 -11.54 0.04
N GLY A 261 -3.65 -11.62 -1.00
CA GLY A 261 -2.32 -11.02 -0.97
C GLY A 261 -2.34 -9.49 -0.94
N GLY A 262 -1.20 -8.82 -0.85
CA GLY A 262 0.17 -9.28 -0.78
C GLY A 262 1.07 -8.42 -1.65
N PHE A 263 2.39 -8.48 -1.47
CA PHE A 263 3.32 -7.61 -2.18
C PHE A 263 4.40 -8.38 -2.96
N VAL A 264 4.66 -8.03 -4.22
CA VAL A 264 5.81 -8.57 -4.97
C VAL A 264 6.64 -7.45 -5.57
N SER A 265 7.97 -7.61 -5.52
CA SER A 265 8.88 -6.67 -6.16
C SER A 265 10.15 -7.29 -6.73
N ASP A 266 10.73 -6.62 -7.71
CA ASP A 266 12.06 -6.91 -8.25
C ASP A 266 12.18 -8.35 -8.79
N LEU A 267 11.22 -8.77 -9.63
CA LEU A 267 11.21 -10.11 -10.21
C LEU A 267 11.55 -10.05 -11.70
N GLU A 268 12.30 -11.04 -12.17
CA GLU A 268 12.68 -11.20 -13.56
C GLU A 268 12.25 -12.56 -14.10
N PHE A 269 11.58 -12.58 -15.25
CA PHE A 269 11.10 -13.79 -15.92
C PHE A 269 11.71 -13.88 -17.31
N ILE A 270 12.40 -14.98 -17.59
CA ILE A 270 13.10 -15.21 -18.86
C ILE A 270 12.55 -16.47 -19.52
N GLY A 271 11.89 -16.30 -20.65
CA GLY A 271 11.21 -17.37 -21.39
C GLY A 271 9.92 -17.82 -20.71
N GLY A 272 9.55 -19.08 -20.93
CA GLY A 272 8.39 -19.75 -20.36
C GLY A 272 7.09 -19.51 -21.11
N ASN A 273 6.16 -20.48 -20.98
CA ASN A 273 4.82 -20.32 -21.54
C ASN A 273 4.07 -19.19 -20.83
N ILE A 274 4.15 -19.18 -19.49
CA ILE A 274 3.57 -18.12 -18.66
C ILE A 274 4.62 -17.62 -17.66
N GLY A 275 4.83 -16.31 -17.58
CA GLY A 275 5.66 -15.71 -16.53
C GLY A 275 5.00 -15.83 -15.16
N PHE A 276 3.88 -15.15 -15.00
CA PHE A 276 3.07 -15.16 -13.78
C PHE A 276 1.62 -15.48 -14.12
N ARG A 277 1.13 -16.63 -13.67
CA ARG A 277 -0.29 -16.98 -13.69
C ARG A 277 -0.94 -16.60 -12.36
N ALA A 278 -1.71 -15.53 -12.34
CA ALA A 278 -2.13 -14.83 -11.11
C ALA A 278 -3.65 -14.88 -10.89
N GLY A 279 -4.06 -15.14 -9.65
CA GLY A 279 -5.43 -14.99 -9.19
C GLY A 279 -5.46 -14.81 -7.68
N SER A 280 -6.08 -13.75 -7.21
CA SER A 280 -6.17 -13.37 -5.79
C SER A 280 -7.24 -12.29 -5.65
N GLN A 281 -7.80 -12.09 -4.46
CA GLN A 281 -8.68 -10.95 -4.20
C GLN A 281 -8.01 -9.64 -4.64
N GLN A 282 -6.80 -9.42 -4.14
CA GLN A 282 -5.96 -8.31 -4.54
C GLN A 282 -4.47 -8.61 -4.46
N PHE A 283 -3.66 -7.74 -5.06
CA PHE A 283 -2.20 -7.74 -4.91
C PHE A 283 -1.57 -6.41 -5.39
N THR A 284 -0.38 -6.10 -4.89
CA THR A 284 0.49 -5.05 -5.44
C THR A 284 1.78 -5.66 -5.98
N ALA A 285 2.09 -5.37 -7.24
CA ALA A 285 3.30 -5.82 -7.90
C ALA A 285 4.07 -4.63 -8.48
N ARG A 286 5.36 -4.50 -8.15
CA ARG A 286 6.20 -3.44 -8.75
C ARG A 286 7.56 -3.90 -9.24
N ASN A 287 8.10 -3.23 -10.26
CA ASN A 287 9.42 -3.51 -10.82
C ASN A 287 9.58 -4.98 -11.25
N LEU A 288 8.66 -5.44 -12.11
CA LEU A 288 8.70 -6.78 -12.71
C LEU A 288 9.20 -6.67 -14.15
N GLN A 289 10.02 -7.64 -14.57
CA GLN A 289 10.58 -7.68 -15.92
C GLN A 289 10.28 -9.03 -16.57
N PHE A 290 9.67 -8.99 -17.76
CA PHE A 290 9.31 -10.17 -18.54
C PHE A 290 10.02 -10.12 -19.89
N PHE A 291 10.83 -11.14 -20.16
CA PHE A 291 11.61 -11.29 -21.38
C PHE A 291 11.23 -12.58 -22.09
N ASN A 292 10.83 -12.47 -23.35
CA ASN A 292 10.55 -13.61 -24.22
C ASN A 292 9.47 -14.57 -23.72
N CYS A 293 8.56 -14.12 -22.84
CA CYS A 293 7.47 -14.97 -22.36
C CYS A 293 6.42 -15.21 -23.46
N GLY A 294 5.74 -16.35 -23.40
CA GLY A 294 4.55 -16.58 -24.22
C GLY A 294 3.47 -15.59 -23.82
N THR A 295 2.99 -15.74 -22.59
CA THR A 295 2.19 -14.75 -21.89
C THR A 295 2.97 -14.31 -20.65
N ALA A 296 3.27 -13.02 -20.52
CA ALA A 296 3.97 -12.51 -19.35
C ALA A 296 3.11 -12.67 -18.09
N ILE A 297 1.90 -12.12 -18.09
CA ILE A 297 0.92 -12.22 -17.00
C ILE A 297 -0.36 -12.87 -17.55
N SER A 298 -0.80 -13.95 -16.93
CA SER A 298 -2.09 -14.59 -17.22
C SER A 298 -2.98 -14.44 -16.00
N MET A 299 -3.94 -13.53 -16.06
CA MET A 299 -4.92 -13.35 -15.00
C MET A 299 -5.92 -14.49 -15.04
N ILE A 300 -6.15 -15.14 -13.90
CA ILE A 300 -7.18 -16.15 -13.70
C ILE A 300 -8.48 -15.46 -13.27
N TRP A 301 -8.39 -14.66 -12.21
CA TRP A 301 -9.45 -13.83 -11.65
C TRP A 301 -8.84 -12.83 -10.65
N ASP A 302 -9.53 -11.73 -10.36
CA ASP A 302 -9.24 -10.87 -9.21
C ASP A 302 -10.48 -10.04 -8.83
N TRP A 303 -10.35 -9.30 -7.72
CA TRP A 303 -11.14 -8.09 -7.51
C TRP A 303 -10.33 -6.89 -8.00
N GLY A 304 -9.06 -6.77 -7.59
CA GLY A 304 -8.15 -5.91 -8.34
C GLY A 304 -6.65 -6.04 -8.07
N PHE A 305 -5.84 -5.78 -9.10
CA PHE A 305 -4.38 -5.79 -9.02
C PHE A 305 -3.76 -4.48 -9.49
N THR A 306 -2.77 -3.98 -8.73
CA THR A 306 -1.91 -2.88 -9.17
C THR A 306 -0.55 -3.40 -9.65
N TRP A 307 -0.30 -3.24 -10.95
CA TRP A 307 0.95 -3.54 -11.63
C TRP A 307 1.69 -2.25 -11.95
N LYS A 308 2.78 -1.98 -11.23
CA LYS A 308 3.58 -0.76 -11.39
C LYS A 308 4.99 -1.05 -11.90
N SER A 309 5.53 -0.17 -12.74
CA SER A 309 6.90 -0.27 -13.23
C SER A 309 7.20 -1.64 -13.86
N VAL A 310 6.24 -2.20 -14.59
CA VAL A 310 6.37 -3.51 -15.25
C VAL A 310 6.91 -3.32 -16.66
N THR A 311 7.93 -4.11 -17.00
CA THR A 311 8.56 -4.10 -18.32
C THR A 311 8.27 -5.39 -19.05
N PHE A 312 7.67 -5.29 -20.23
CA PHE A 312 7.41 -6.40 -21.13
C PHE A 312 8.27 -6.23 -22.38
N THR A 313 9.16 -7.19 -22.64
CA THR A 313 10.05 -7.16 -23.80
C THR A 313 9.94 -8.45 -24.58
N ASN A 314 9.57 -8.34 -25.86
CA ASN A 314 9.51 -9.47 -26.80
C ASN A 314 8.63 -10.63 -26.28
N CYS A 315 7.54 -10.31 -25.57
CA CYS A 315 6.54 -11.29 -25.14
C CYS A 315 5.42 -11.38 -26.19
N PHE A 316 4.80 -12.55 -26.40
CA PHE A 316 3.64 -12.58 -27.32
C PHE A 316 2.42 -11.85 -26.75
N VAL A 317 2.16 -12.04 -25.45
CA VAL A 317 1.09 -11.38 -24.69
C VAL A 317 1.67 -10.73 -23.43
N ALA A 318 1.24 -9.51 -23.10
CA ALA A 318 1.64 -8.83 -21.86
C ALA A 318 0.76 -9.25 -20.69
N ILE A 319 -0.55 -8.93 -20.73
CA ILE A 319 -1.50 -9.26 -19.67
C ILE A 319 -2.74 -9.88 -20.30
N ASP A 320 -2.91 -11.19 -20.14
CA ASP A 320 -4.09 -11.90 -20.60
C ASP A 320 -5.20 -11.82 -19.54
N CYS A 321 -6.25 -11.03 -19.83
CA CYS A 321 -7.46 -10.88 -19.02
C CYS A 321 -8.67 -11.56 -19.68
N SER A 322 -8.44 -12.55 -20.56
CA SER A 322 -9.50 -13.24 -21.29
C SER A 322 -10.04 -14.47 -20.57
N ALA A 323 -9.36 -14.93 -19.52
CA ALA A 323 -9.81 -16.06 -18.71
C ALA A 323 -11.03 -15.69 -17.85
N MET A 324 -11.78 -16.72 -17.49
CA MET A 324 -12.83 -16.64 -16.47
C MET A 324 -12.49 -17.70 -15.42
N GLY A 325 -12.62 -17.34 -14.15
CA GLY A 325 -12.71 -18.31 -13.07
C GLY A 325 -13.83 -19.28 -13.38
N GLN A 326 -13.61 -20.55 -13.04
CA GLN A 326 -14.60 -21.58 -13.34
C GLN A 326 -15.59 -21.78 -12.20
N GLY A 327 -15.33 -21.23 -11.00
CA GLY A 327 -16.17 -21.36 -9.80
C GLY A 327 -17.63 -20.91 -9.98
N PRO A 328 -18.48 -21.08 -8.95
CA PRO A 328 -19.93 -20.91 -9.06
C PRO A 328 -20.38 -19.54 -9.60
N ASP A 329 -19.63 -18.48 -9.31
CA ASP A 329 -19.91 -17.11 -9.77
C ASP A 329 -19.21 -16.76 -11.09
N ALA A 330 -18.38 -17.68 -11.62
CA ALA A 330 -17.54 -17.50 -12.79
C ALA A 330 -16.72 -16.20 -12.79
N GLN A 331 -16.20 -15.78 -11.62
CA GLN A 331 -15.45 -14.53 -11.46
C GLN A 331 -14.25 -14.46 -12.43
N GLY A 332 -14.18 -13.40 -13.24
CA GLY A 332 -13.03 -13.11 -14.12
C GLY A 332 -12.06 -12.10 -13.50
N THR A 333 -11.26 -11.45 -14.34
CA THR A 333 -10.49 -10.27 -13.94
C THR A 333 -11.45 -9.12 -13.65
N GLY A 334 -11.60 -8.74 -12.38
CA GLY A 334 -12.40 -7.61 -11.93
C GLY A 334 -11.75 -6.30 -12.36
N SER A 335 -10.55 -6.02 -11.85
CA SER A 335 -9.89 -4.76 -12.13
C SER A 335 -8.36 -4.79 -12.18
N ILE A 336 -7.78 -3.98 -13.06
CA ILE A 336 -6.34 -3.89 -13.27
C ILE A 336 -5.91 -2.43 -13.35
N THR A 337 -4.90 -2.08 -12.57
CA THR A 337 -4.10 -0.87 -12.78
C THR A 337 -2.74 -1.23 -13.36
N LEU A 338 -2.37 -0.64 -14.50
CA LEU A 338 -1.04 -0.70 -15.10
C LEU A 338 -0.41 0.71 -15.09
N LEU A 339 0.56 0.92 -14.19
CA LEU A 339 1.14 2.22 -13.88
C LEU A 339 2.64 2.27 -14.20
N ASP A 340 3.12 3.37 -14.77
CA ASP A 340 4.56 3.66 -15.00
C ASP A 340 5.32 2.53 -15.74
N SER A 341 4.64 1.82 -16.64
CA SER A 341 5.09 0.55 -17.23
C SER A 341 5.50 0.70 -18.71
N SER A 342 6.11 -0.34 -19.30
CA SER A 342 6.53 -0.32 -20.71
C SER A 342 6.31 -1.64 -21.43
N LEU A 343 5.77 -1.58 -22.65
CA LEU A 343 5.55 -2.71 -23.55
C LEU A 343 6.34 -2.51 -24.85
N VAL A 344 7.31 -3.39 -25.10
CA VAL A 344 8.18 -3.31 -26.27
C VAL A 344 8.16 -4.64 -27.03
N ALA A 345 7.79 -4.57 -28.32
CA ALA A 345 7.67 -5.74 -29.19
C ALA A 345 6.69 -6.78 -28.64
N VAL A 346 5.48 -6.33 -28.29
CA VAL A 346 4.39 -7.19 -27.78
C VAL A 346 3.23 -7.15 -28.77
N PRO A 347 3.07 -8.15 -29.65
CA PRO A 347 2.04 -8.11 -30.69
C PRO A 347 0.61 -8.10 -30.12
N PHE A 348 0.35 -8.82 -29.03
CA PHE A 348 -0.99 -8.96 -28.44
C PHE A 348 -1.00 -8.55 -26.97
N ALA A 349 -0.92 -7.26 -26.67
CA ALA A 349 -0.65 -6.80 -25.30
C ALA A 349 -1.71 -7.21 -24.27
N VAL A 350 -2.96 -6.76 -24.42
CA VAL A 350 -4.03 -6.98 -23.42
C VAL A 350 -5.31 -7.52 -24.09
N PRO A 351 -5.41 -8.85 -24.30
CA PRO A 351 -6.68 -9.46 -24.68
C PRO A 351 -7.65 -9.49 -23.48
N VAL A 352 -8.91 -9.12 -23.71
CA VAL A 352 -9.98 -9.12 -22.69
C VAL A 352 -11.14 -10.07 -23.02
N ASN A 353 -11.86 -10.53 -22.00
CA ASN A 353 -13.04 -11.36 -22.17
C ASN A 353 -14.26 -10.52 -22.60
N PRO A 354 -15.01 -10.90 -23.66
CA PRO A 354 -16.19 -10.16 -24.09
C PRO A 354 -17.40 -10.24 -23.15
N ASN A 355 -17.49 -11.29 -22.36
CA ASN A 355 -18.62 -11.53 -21.46
C ASN A 355 -18.36 -11.03 -20.04
N PHE A 356 -17.12 -10.63 -19.76
CA PHE A 356 -16.68 -10.08 -18.49
C PHE A 356 -15.53 -9.11 -18.76
N ILE A 357 -15.91 -7.88 -19.10
CA ILE A 357 -14.95 -6.83 -19.43
C ILE A 357 -14.38 -6.30 -18.11
N PRO A 358 -13.06 -6.35 -17.89
CA PRO A 358 -12.43 -5.86 -16.66
C PRO A 358 -12.51 -4.33 -16.60
N ASN A 359 -12.51 -3.78 -15.39
CA ASN A 359 -12.00 -2.43 -15.19
C ASN A 359 -10.49 -2.45 -15.51
N PHE A 360 -10.02 -1.48 -16.29
CA PHE A 360 -8.61 -1.45 -16.68
C PHE A 360 -8.14 0.00 -16.74
N VAL A 361 -7.15 0.37 -15.94
CA VAL A 361 -6.55 1.70 -15.88
C VAL A 361 -5.11 1.62 -16.34
N MET A 362 -4.73 2.48 -17.30
CA MET A 362 -3.34 2.72 -17.69
C MET A 362 -2.96 4.16 -17.40
N ASP A 363 -1.82 4.35 -16.75
CA ASP A 363 -1.27 5.67 -16.51
C ASP A 363 0.26 5.65 -16.68
N ASN A 364 0.76 6.58 -17.49
CA ASN A 364 2.18 6.66 -17.87
C ASN A 364 2.75 5.33 -18.42
N VAL A 365 2.07 4.74 -19.41
CA VAL A 365 2.48 3.47 -20.03
C VAL A 365 3.13 3.71 -21.39
N GLN A 366 4.39 3.33 -21.51
CA GLN A 366 5.14 3.44 -22.77
C GLN A 366 4.89 2.22 -23.65
N ILE A 367 4.62 2.43 -24.93
CA ILE A 367 4.42 1.34 -25.89
C ILE A 367 5.30 1.54 -27.12
N GLN A 368 5.82 0.46 -27.67
CA GLN A 368 6.57 0.45 -28.93
C GLN A 368 6.46 -0.92 -29.60
N ASN A 369 6.20 -0.95 -30.92
CA ASN A 369 6.01 -2.18 -31.69
C ASN A 369 4.94 -3.09 -31.07
N VAL A 370 3.75 -2.52 -30.81
CA VAL A 370 2.57 -3.24 -30.34
C VAL A 370 1.55 -3.25 -31.47
N ASP A 371 1.00 -4.41 -31.83
CA ASP A 371 0.00 -4.49 -32.90
C ASP A 371 -1.41 -4.25 -32.33
N PHE A 372 -1.77 -4.96 -31.25
CA PHE A 372 -3.03 -4.80 -30.54
C PHE A 372 -2.76 -4.49 -29.07
N LEU A 373 -3.18 -3.30 -28.60
CA LEU A 373 -2.91 -2.87 -27.23
C LEU A 373 -3.99 -3.38 -26.27
N VAL A 374 -5.25 -2.95 -26.40
CA VAL A 374 -6.38 -3.47 -25.63
C VAL A 374 -7.46 -3.93 -26.58
N PHE A 375 -7.79 -5.21 -26.58
CA PHE A 375 -8.67 -5.77 -27.62
C PHE A 375 -9.44 -7.01 -27.17
N GLN A 376 -10.57 -7.24 -27.83
CA GLN A 376 -11.32 -8.48 -27.78
C GLN A 376 -10.89 -9.36 -28.97
N PRO A 377 -10.32 -10.56 -28.74
CA PRO A 377 -9.90 -11.45 -29.82
C PRO A 377 -11.03 -11.72 -30.83
N GLY A 378 -10.74 -11.49 -32.12
CA GLY A 378 -11.67 -11.74 -33.23
C GLY A 378 -12.85 -10.76 -33.36
N SER A 379 -12.88 -9.67 -32.59
CA SER A 379 -13.97 -8.69 -32.62
C SER A 379 -13.46 -7.24 -32.61
N THR A 380 -13.37 -6.63 -31.42
CA THR A 380 -13.23 -5.18 -31.25
C THR A 380 -11.82 -4.84 -30.79
N ASN A 381 -11.23 -3.81 -31.39
CA ASN A 381 -10.00 -3.20 -30.89
C ASN A 381 -10.36 -1.95 -30.09
N TYR A 382 -10.19 -1.99 -28.76
CA TYR A 382 -10.56 -0.90 -27.87
C TYR A 382 -9.50 0.19 -27.81
N LEU A 383 -8.23 -0.19 -27.95
CA LEU A 383 -7.10 0.72 -28.08
C LEU A 383 -6.07 0.12 -29.05
N GLU A 384 -5.80 0.85 -30.13
CA GLU A 384 -4.85 0.42 -31.15
C GLU A 384 -3.41 0.44 -30.64
N GLY A 385 -2.60 -0.52 -31.09
CA GLY A 385 -1.16 -0.51 -30.88
C GLY A 385 -0.45 0.54 -31.73
N GLN A 386 0.87 0.64 -31.56
CA GLN A 386 1.71 1.57 -32.31
C GLN A 386 3.04 0.92 -32.71
N ALA A 387 3.50 1.21 -33.92
CA ALA A 387 4.83 0.82 -34.38
C ALA A 387 5.93 1.68 -33.73
N GLY A 388 5.73 3.00 -33.65
CA GLY A 388 6.67 3.92 -33.01
C GLY A 388 6.50 4.01 -31.49
N PRO A 389 7.50 4.53 -30.76
CA PRO A 389 7.38 4.75 -29.33
C PRO A 389 6.36 5.88 -29.05
N ILE A 390 5.36 5.60 -28.21
CA ILE A 390 4.46 6.60 -27.62
C ILE A 390 4.24 6.33 -26.13
N THR A 391 3.74 7.32 -25.40
CA THR A 391 3.33 7.17 -23.99
C THR A 391 1.83 7.42 -23.87
N ILE A 392 1.10 6.44 -23.35
CA ILE A 392 -0.28 6.57 -22.92
C ILE A 392 -0.27 7.28 -21.56
N GLN A 393 -0.74 8.53 -21.55
CA GLN A 393 -0.72 9.36 -20.34
C GLN A 393 -1.76 8.90 -19.31
N SER A 394 -3.03 8.76 -19.73
CA SER A 394 -4.08 8.16 -18.91
C SER A 394 -5.19 7.60 -19.80
N TRP A 395 -5.53 6.33 -19.62
CA TRP A 395 -6.59 5.62 -20.35
C TRP A 395 -7.30 4.66 -19.42
N ALA A 396 -8.60 4.48 -19.58
CA ALA A 396 -9.34 3.52 -18.78
C ALA A 396 -10.40 2.74 -19.57
N MET A 397 -10.96 1.74 -18.93
CA MET A 397 -12.14 0.97 -19.32
C MET A 397 -12.90 0.68 -18.03
N GLY A 398 -14.21 0.97 -18.00
CA GLY A 398 -15.04 0.76 -16.81
C GLY A 398 -15.99 1.92 -16.50
N LYS A 399 -16.65 1.86 -15.33
CA LYS A 399 -17.46 2.96 -14.81
C LYS A 399 -16.59 4.14 -14.40
N ARG A 400 -16.98 5.35 -14.78
CA ARG A 400 -16.28 6.59 -14.46
C ARG A 400 -17.20 7.68 -13.94
N TYR A 401 -16.69 8.46 -13.00
CA TYR A 401 -17.25 9.71 -12.53
C TYR A 401 -16.18 10.78 -12.73
N THR A 402 -16.35 11.70 -13.68
CA THR A 402 -15.31 12.70 -14.03
C THR A 402 -15.75 14.14 -13.81
N SER A 403 -17.00 14.33 -13.39
CA SER A 403 -17.62 15.63 -13.18
C SER A 403 -18.42 15.62 -11.88
N VAL A 404 -18.61 16.81 -11.34
CA VAL A 404 -19.35 17.02 -10.09
C VAL A 404 -20.86 16.85 -10.25
N ASP A 405 -21.42 16.80 -11.46
CA ASP A 405 -22.86 16.52 -11.63
C ASP A 405 -23.28 15.11 -11.20
N GLY A 406 -22.32 14.21 -10.93
CA GLY A 406 -22.56 12.89 -10.34
C GLY A 406 -23.07 11.85 -11.35
N GLU A 407 -23.25 12.21 -12.63
CA GLU A 407 -23.68 11.27 -13.66
C GLU A 407 -22.49 10.40 -14.11
N GLY A 408 -22.33 9.24 -13.46
CA GLY A 408 -21.32 8.26 -13.83
C GLY A 408 -21.70 7.46 -15.09
N GLY A 409 -20.73 7.18 -15.96
CA GLY A 409 -20.94 6.43 -17.20
C GLY A 409 -19.89 5.34 -17.43
N SER A 410 -20.28 4.24 -18.06
CA SER A 410 -19.34 3.21 -18.53
C SER A 410 -18.65 3.69 -19.81
N VAL A 411 -17.34 3.95 -19.71
CA VAL A 411 -16.57 4.56 -20.79
C VAL A 411 -15.27 3.79 -21.03
N ILE A 412 -14.95 3.61 -22.30
CA ILE A 412 -13.69 3.02 -22.78
C ILE A 412 -12.96 4.08 -23.59
N GLY A 413 -11.73 4.43 -23.21
CA GLY A 413 -11.00 5.52 -23.85
C GLY A 413 -10.08 6.29 -22.91
N PHE A 414 -9.44 7.32 -23.46
CA PHE A 414 -8.59 8.23 -22.70
C PHE A 414 -9.36 8.89 -21.54
N VAL A 415 -8.66 9.17 -20.44
CA VAL A 415 -9.23 9.83 -19.27
C VAL A 415 -8.91 11.32 -19.35
N SER A 416 -9.92 12.14 -19.07
CA SER A 416 -9.78 13.58 -18.92
C SER A 416 -10.53 14.00 -17.65
N PRO A 417 -9.90 14.79 -16.75
CA PRO A 417 -8.52 15.26 -16.87
C PRO A 417 -7.47 14.16 -16.65
N VAL A 418 -6.26 14.40 -17.14
CA VAL A 418 -5.10 13.55 -16.83
C VAL A 418 -4.52 13.91 -15.46
N PRO A 419 -3.97 12.94 -14.69
CA PRO A 419 -3.37 13.21 -13.39
C PRO A 419 -2.30 14.30 -13.41
N ASP A 420 -2.58 15.37 -12.69
CA ASP A 420 -1.59 16.40 -12.39
C ASP A 420 -0.81 15.99 -11.13
N LYS A 421 0.21 15.13 -11.32
CA LYS A 421 0.99 14.49 -10.25
C LYS A 421 1.96 15.48 -9.58
N SER A 422 1.94 15.55 -8.25
CA SER A 422 2.85 16.39 -7.47
C SER A 422 4.31 16.00 -7.73
N PRO A 423 5.20 16.94 -8.12
CA PRO A 423 6.61 16.65 -8.34
C PRO A 423 7.35 16.10 -7.12
N LEU A 424 6.83 16.31 -5.90
CA LEU A 424 7.40 15.76 -4.67
C LEU A 424 7.30 14.23 -4.61
N LEU A 425 6.29 13.66 -5.28
CA LEU A 425 6.02 12.23 -5.31
C LEU A 425 6.76 11.49 -6.44
N LEU A 426 7.39 12.22 -7.36
CA LEU A 426 7.96 11.66 -8.59
C LEU A 426 9.48 11.51 -8.52
N ASP A 427 9.99 10.49 -9.18
CA ASP A 427 11.41 10.31 -9.44
C ASP A 427 11.91 11.24 -10.58
N ALA A 428 13.20 11.15 -10.90
CA ALA A 428 13.82 11.95 -11.97
C ALA A 428 13.25 11.68 -13.38
N ASN A 429 12.52 10.56 -13.57
CA ASN A 429 11.90 10.18 -14.83
C ASN A 429 10.40 10.53 -14.87
N GLY A 430 9.86 11.15 -13.82
CA GLY A 430 8.44 11.49 -13.72
C GLY A 430 7.53 10.32 -13.34
N LYS A 431 8.09 9.19 -12.88
CA LYS A 431 7.33 8.06 -12.32
C LYS A 431 7.10 8.29 -10.83
N PHE A 432 6.08 7.68 -10.23
CA PHE A 432 6.00 7.68 -8.76
C PHE A 432 7.26 7.01 -8.19
N PHE A 433 7.91 7.70 -7.24
CA PHE A 433 9.15 7.25 -6.63
C PHE A 433 8.96 5.89 -5.96
N GLU A 434 9.87 4.96 -6.23
CA GLU A 434 9.89 3.63 -5.64
C GLU A 434 11.29 3.27 -5.14
N ARG A 435 11.34 2.47 -4.07
CA ARG A 435 12.59 2.01 -3.49
C ARG A 435 12.37 0.63 -2.86
N SER A 436 13.13 -0.35 -3.33
CA SER A 436 13.08 -1.70 -2.75
C SER A 436 13.67 -1.79 -1.35
N LYS A 437 13.15 -2.75 -0.57
CA LYS A 437 13.68 -3.10 0.75
C LYS A 437 15.20 -3.32 0.67
N PRO A 438 16.02 -2.48 1.32
CA PRO A 438 17.47 -2.64 1.34
C PRO A 438 17.87 -3.93 2.09
N GLN A 439 18.91 -4.61 1.61
CA GLN A 439 19.41 -5.85 2.23
C GLN A 439 20.84 -5.71 2.80
N TYR A 440 21.49 -4.57 2.56
CA TYR A 440 22.79 -4.21 3.12
C TYR A 440 23.88 -5.26 2.78
N GLU A 441 23.79 -5.85 1.60
CA GLU A 441 24.59 -6.99 1.15
C GLU A 441 26.10 -6.71 1.11
N ASN A 442 26.50 -5.45 0.97
CA ASN A 442 27.91 -5.04 0.90
C ASN A 442 28.56 -4.81 2.27
N PHE A 443 27.85 -5.05 3.37
CA PHE A 443 28.36 -4.90 4.73
C PHE A 443 28.68 -6.27 5.36
N GLY A 444 29.70 -6.31 6.22
CA GLY A 444 30.01 -7.51 7.02
C GLY A 444 29.24 -7.54 8.33
N ALA A 445 29.13 -8.71 8.98
CA ALA A 445 28.41 -8.90 10.24
C ALA A 445 28.83 -7.92 11.36
N GLY A 446 30.11 -7.50 11.40
CA GLY A 446 30.59 -6.51 12.38
C GLY A 446 30.04 -5.09 12.21
N SER A 447 29.34 -4.80 11.11
CA SER A 447 28.61 -3.53 10.93
C SER A 447 27.25 -3.52 11.64
N PHE A 448 26.78 -4.67 12.11
CA PHE A 448 25.47 -4.85 12.74
C PHE A 448 25.66 -4.98 14.26
N LEU A 449 25.10 -4.02 15.00
CA LEU A 449 24.97 -4.16 16.44
C LEU A 449 23.76 -5.04 16.73
N VAL A 450 23.97 -6.08 17.51
CA VAL A 450 22.94 -7.07 17.86
C VAL A 450 22.28 -6.64 19.15
N ALA A 451 20.95 -6.46 19.13
CA ALA A 451 20.20 -5.97 20.29
C ALA A 451 20.45 -6.82 21.56
N THR A 452 20.45 -8.14 21.43
CA THR A 452 20.62 -9.07 22.58
C THR A 452 22.04 -9.13 23.13
N ASP A 453 23.03 -8.55 22.45
CA ASP A 453 24.38 -8.37 22.99
C ASP A 453 24.49 -7.12 23.86
N PHE A 454 23.48 -6.23 23.81
CA PHE A 454 23.42 -5.03 24.63
C PHE A 454 23.07 -5.37 26.10
N PRO A 455 23.75 -4.75 27.09
CA PRO A 455 23.53 -5.11 28.49
C PRO A 455 22.07 -5.05 28.94
N ASN A 456 21.59 -6.18 29.48
CA ASN A 456 20.23 -6.37 30.02
C ASN A 456 19.10 -6.32 28.99
N LEU A 457 19.38 -6.26 27.69
CA LEU A 457 18.36 -6.30 26.64
C LEU A 457 18.04 -7.76 26.29
N ARG A 458 16.78 -8.16 26.49
CA ARG A 458 16.29 -9.52 26.26
C ARG A 458 15.12 -9.52 25.28
N ASN A 459 15.00 -10.61 24.51
CA ASN A 459 13.96 -10.83 23.51
C ASN A 459 13.04 -12.01 23.87
N ASP A 460 12.88 -12.28 25.17
CA ASP A 460 12.17 -13.45 25.69
C ASP A 460 10.70 -13.19 26.05
N GLY A 461 10.16 -12.02 25.69
CA GLY A 461 8.79 -11.63 26.01
C GLY A 461 8.57 -11.20 27.45
N THR A 462 9.64 -11.03 28.25
CA THR A 462 9.52 -10.72 29.68
C THR A 462 10.25 -9.43 30.09
N GLY A 463 9.84 -8.89 31.24
CA GLY A 463 10.42 -7.66 31.79
C GLY A 463 10.06 -6.40 30.99
N ASP A 464 10.66 -5.29 31.40
CA ASP A 464 10.62 -4.03 30.66
C ASP A 464 11.97 -3.80 29.98
N GLN A 465 11.96 -3.77 28.65
CA GLN A 465 13.13 -3.58 27.81
C GLN A 465 13.31 -2.13 27.34
N SER A 466 12.38 -1.21 27.65
CA SER A 466 12.35 0.15 27.08
C SER A 466 13.67 0.90 27.25
N GLY A 467 14.22 0.93 28.47
CA GLY A 467 15.48 1.64 28.76
C GLY A 467 16.69 1.04 28.04
N ALA A 468 16.75 -0.29 27.95
CA ALA A 468 17.85 -0.99 27.28
C ALA A 468 17.80 -0.79 25.75
N ILE A 469 16.60 -0.85 25.16
CA ILE A 469 16.38 -0.61 23.73
C ILE A 469 16.74 0.84 23.36
N ASN A 470 16.31 1.83 24.16
CA ASN A 470 16.67 3.22 23.91
C ASN A 470 18.20 3.43 23.95
N GLY A 471 18.89 2.86 24.95
CA GLY A 471 20.36 2.91 25.01
C GLY A 471 21.06 2.20 23.84
N PHE A 472 20.50 1.08 23.37
CA PHE A 472 20.99 0.35 22.21
C PHE A 472 20.84 1.17 20.91
N LEU A 473 19.68 1.80 20.70
CA LEU A 473 19.40 2.63 19.53
C LEU A 473 20.24 3.91 19.51
N GLU A 474 20.48 4.53 20.68
CA GLU A 474 21.42 5.64 20.83
C GLU A 474 22.86 5.24 20.47
N LEU A 475 23.29 4.04 20.88
CA LEU A 475 24.59 3.50 20.50
C LEU A 475 24.68 3.27 18.99
N ALA A 476 23.66 2.67 18.36
CA ALA A 476 23.61 2.49 16.92
C ALA A 476 23.67 3.83 16.17
N ALA A 477 22.90 4.82 16.60
CA ALA A 477 22.91 6.17 16.03
C ALA A 477 24.29 6.84 16.12
N SER A 478 24.93 6.79 17.30
CA SER A 478 26.21 7.47 17.53
C SER A 478 27.42 6.78 16.89
N SER A 479 27.34 5.46 16.67
CA SER A 479 28.39 4.67 16.02
C SER A 479 28.22 4.57 14.50
N GLY A 480 27.03 4.83 13.98
CA GLY A 480 26.69 4.64 12.56
C GLY A 480 26.53 3.18 12.15
N ASN A 481 26.34 2.29 13.13
CA ASN A 481 26.10 0.87 12.89
C ASN A 481 24.61 0.57 12.66
N PHE A 482 24.32 -0.55 11.99
CA PHE A 482 22.95 -1.06 11.83
C PHE A 482 22.43 -1.62 13.16
N ALA A 483 21.23 -1.23 13.56
CA ALA A 483 20.55 -1.78 14.73
C ALA A 483 19.80 -3.06 14.32
N PHE A 484 20.41 -4.22 14.57
CA PHE A 484 19.82 -5.51 14.29
C PHE A 484 19.09 -6.05 15.52
N PHE A 485 17.81 -6.35 15.36
CA PHE A 485 16.96 -7.02 16.34
C PHE A 485 16.80 -8.48 15.91
N PRO A 486 17.47 -9.43 16.58
CA PRO A 486 17.22 -10.85 16.37
C PRO A 486 15.76 -11.21 16.68
N ALA A 487 15.24 -12.25 16.03
CA ALA A 487 13.88 -12.75 16.25
C ALA A 487 13.56 -12.92 17.74
N GLY A 488 12.37 -12.52 18.15
CA GLY A 488 11.91 -12.61 19.54
C GLY A 488 10.92 -11.52 19.89
N VAL A 489 10.60 -11.44 21.18
CA VAL A 489 9.61 -10.51 21.72
C VAL A 489 10.27 -9.59 22.74
N TYR A 490 10.29 -8.31 22.41
CA TYR A 490 10.87 -7.24 23.21
C TYR A 490 9.74 -6.49 23.89
N ARG A 491 9.44 -6.87 25.13
CA ARG A 491 8.35 -6.28 25.92
C ARG A 491 8.77 -4.92 26.49
N VAL A 492 7.98 -3.88 26.24
CA VAL A 492 8.30 -2.49 26.60
C VAL A 492 7.18 -1.88 27.43
N GLU A 493 7.52 -1.19 28.52
CA GLU A 493 6.53 -0.52 29.37
C GLU A 493 6.51 1.01 29.22
N SER A 494 7.42 1.57 28.43
CA SER A 494 7.44 2.99 28.03
C SER A 494 7.88 3.17 26.58
N THR A 495 7.70 4.37 26.03
CA THR A 495 8.07 4.71 24.65
C THR A 495 9.51 4.31 24.31
N VAL A 496 9.66 3.61 23.20
CA VAL A 496 10.92 3.40 22.49
C VAL A 496 11.10 4.53 21.49
N LEU A 497 12.15 5.33 21.62
CA LEU A 497 12.52 6.37 20.68
C LEU A 497 13.58 5.85 19.73
N VAL A 498 13.29 5.84 18.43
CA VAL A 498 14.26 5.56 17.38
C VAL A 498 14.83 6.89 16.88
N PRO A 499 16.12 7.19 17.12
CA PRO A 499 16.73 8.44 16.67
C PRO A 499 16.84 8.54 15.15
N ALA A 500 16.81 9.76 14.62
CA ALA A 500 17.14 10.01 13.22
C ALA A 500 18.54 9.49 12.86
N GLY A 501 18.70 8.97 11.65
CA GLY A 501 19.94 8.41 11.12
C GLY A 501 20.11 6.91 11.36
N VAL A 502 19.22 6.27 12.14
CA VAL A 502 19.31 4.85 12.47
C VAL A 502 18.68 3.98 11.38
N VAL A 503 19.31 2.84 11.13
CA VAL A 503 18.76 1.74 10.36
C VAL A 503 18.40 0.60 11.32
N VAL A 504 17.13 0.21 11.34
CA VAL A 504 16.57 -0.85 12.18
C VAL A 504 16.20 -2.04 11.32
N ILE A 505 16.70 -3.21 11.67
CA ILE A 505 16.50 -4.45 10.91
C ILE A 505 16.06 -5.52 11.89
N GLY A 506 14.86 -6.05 11.71
CA GLY A 506 14.40 -7.22 12.44
C GLY A 506 14.73 -8.52 11.72
N GLU A 507 14.51 -9.61 12.42
CA GLU A 507 14.61 -10.97 11.91
C GLU A 507 13.32 -11.72 12.24
N GLY A 508 12.70 -12.37 11.24
CA GLY A 508 11.44 -13.10 11.45
C GLY A 508 10.30 -12.24 12.02
N TRP A 509 10.27 -10.94 11.68
CA TRP A 509 9.33 -9.96 12.25
C TRP A 509 9.49 -9.81 13.77
N SER A 510 10.66 -9.31 14.16
CA SER A 510 11.02 -9.06 15.57
C SER A 510 10.03 -8.12 16.24
N GLN A 511 9.52 -8.51 17.41
CA GLN A 511 8.32 -7.89 17.97
C GLN A 511 8.66 -6.86 19.04
N ILE A 512 8.25 -5.61 18.87
CA ILE A 512 8.16 -4.66 19.99
C ILE A 512 6.75 -4.74 20.56
N MET A 513 6.63 -5.20 21.81
CA MET A 513 5.35 -5.46 22.47
C MET A 513 5.10 -4.44 23.59
N GLY A 514 4.22 -3.47 23.35
CA GLY A 514 3.80 -2.50 24.35
C GLY A 514 2.97 -3.16 25.46
N ALA A 515 3.29 -2.88 26.72
CA ALA A 515 2.62 -3.50 27.86
C ALA A 515 2.60 -2.60 29.10
N GLY A 516 1.70 -2.89 30.03
CA GLY A 516 1.67 -2.24 31.34
C GLY A 516 0.95 -0.88 31.37
N PRO A 517 0.95 -0.22 32.55
CA PRO A 517 0.02 0.87 32.85
C PRO A 517 0.13 2.11 31.97
N ASN A 518 1.30 2.38 31.38
CA ASN A 518 1.51 3.55 30.53
C ASN A 518 0.64 3.53 29.27
N PHE A 519 0.19 2.36 28.83
CA PHE A 519 -0.60 2.19 27.61
C PHE A 519 -2.07 1.86 27.91
N GLN A 520 -2.53 2.01 29.15
CA GLN A 520 -3.88 1.62 29.59
C GLN A 520 -4.90 2.76 29.69
N ASP A 521 -4.49 4.01 29.47
CA ASP A 521 -5.39 5.17 29.54
C ASP A 521 -5.76 5.69 28.15
N GLU A 522 -6.97 5.38 27.69
CA GLU A 522 -7.51 5.87 26.41
C GLU A 522 -7.69 7.40 26.35
N ASN A 523 -7.78 8.08 27.50
CA ASN A 523 -7.91 9.54 27.56
C ASN A 523 -6.55 10.25 27.54
N ASN A 524 -5.47 9.50 27.68
CA ASN A 524 -4.10 10.02 27.62
C ASN A 524 -3.21 9.03 26.86
N PRO A 525 -3.49 8.80 25.56
CA PRO A 525 -2.79 7.79 24.79
C PRO A 525 -1.28 8.07 24.73
N GLN A 526 -0.48 7.01 24.77
CA GLN A 526 0.98 7.03 24.76
C GLN A 526 1.54 6.22 23.61
N VAL A 527 2.64 6.70 23.05
CA VAL A 527 3.34 6.06 21.93
C VAL A 527 4.18 4.89 22.42
N VAL A 528 4.05 3.73 21.79
CA VAL A 528 4.91 2.56 22.02
C VAL A 528 6.25 2.75 21.30
N VAL A 529 6.24 2.99 19.99
CA VAL A 529 7.46 3.27 19.19
C VAL A 529 7.34 4.61 18.48
N ARG A 530 8.30 5.50 18.76
CA ARG A 530 8.40 6.83 18.16
C ARG A 530 9.60 6.88 17.21
N PHE A 531 9.35 7.11 15.92
CA PHE A 531 10.37 7.24 14.89
C PHE A 531 10.72 8.71 14.65
N GLY A 532 11.82 9.16 15.26
CA GLY A 532 12.22 10.56 15.33
C GLY A 532 11.36 11.39 16.27
N ASN A 533 11.87 12.55 16.69
CA ASN A 533 11.08 13.58 17.34
C ASN A 533 10.38 14.45 16.29
N ALA A 534 9.33 15.16 16.71
CA ALA A 534 8.67 16.14 15.85
C ALA A 534 9.66 17.18 15.33
N GLY A 535 9.76 17.29 14.00
CA GLY A 535 10.68 18.21 13.32
C GLY A 535 12.07 17.63 13.03
N ASP A 536 12.38 16.40 13.46
CA ASP A 536 13.60 15.72 13.03
C ASP A 536 13.58 15.51 11.51
N ARG A 537 14.75 15.70 10.88
CA ARG A 537 14.93 15.53 9.44
C ARG A 537 16.20 14.75 9.15
N GLY A 538 16.11 13.70 8.34
CA GLY A 538 17.27 12.86 8.03
C GLY A 538 16.90 11.55 7.36
N SER A 539 17.73 10.53 7.56
CA SER A 539 17.45 9.16 7.12
C SER A 539 16.88 8.33 8.26
N MET A 540 16.09 7.33 7.92
CA MET A 540 15.59 6.29 8.81
C MET A 540 15.12 5.13 7.95
N GLU A 541 15.63 3.94 8.22
CA GLU A 541 15.26 2.74 7.46
C GLU A 541 14.84 1.67 8.45
N VAL A 542 13.67 1.08 8.26
CA VAL A 542 13.10 0.08 9.17
C VAL A 542 12.64 -1.11 8.35
N SER A 543 13.02 -2.31 8.74
CA SER A 543 12.62 -3.51 8.01
C SER A 543 12.39 -4.72 8.90
N ASP A 544 11.48 -5.61 8.48
CA ASP A 544 11.26 -6.93 9.08
C ASP A 544 10.94 -6.86 10.61
N MET A 545 10.15 -5.85 11.04
CA MET A 545 9.69 -5.67 12.44
C MET A 545 8.18 -5.93 12.60
N LEU A 546 7.75 -6.29 13.81
CA LEU A 546 6.33 -6.36 14.19
C LEU A 546 6.06 -5.43 15.38
N PHE A 547 5.02 -4.62 15.31
CA PHE A 547 4.55 -3.81 16.42
C PHE A 547 3.28 -4.43 17.01
N THR A 548 3.27 -4.66 18.32
CA THR A 548 2.17 -5.38 19.00
C THR A 548 2.00 -4.92 20.45
N VAL A 549 1.05 -5.52 21.16
CA VAL A 549 0.73 -5.21 22.55
C VAL A 549 0.43 -6.48 23.36
N GLU A 550 0.72 -6.43 24.65
CA GLU A 550 0.15 -7.30 25.67
C GLU A 550 -1.05 -6.58 26.29
N GLY A 551 -2.25 -7.08 26.04
CA GLY A 551 -3.51 -6.44 26.42
C GLY A 551 -3.85 -6.51 27.91
N PRO A 552 -4.79 -5.65 28.38
CA PRO A 552 -5.39 -4.56 27.61
C PRO A 552 -4.43 -3.35 27.48
N ALA A 553 -4.49 -2.66 26.34
CA ALA A 553 -3.67 -1.47 26.07
C ALA A 553 -4.43 -0.37 25.27
N PRO A 554 -5.63 0.06 25.72
CA PRO A 554 -6.49 1.01 25.00
C PRO A 554 -5.89 2.41 24.80
N GLY A 555 -4.81 2.76 25.49
CA GLY A 555 -4.05 4.00 25.31
C GLY A 555 -2.83 3.84 24.40
N ALA A 556 -2.56 2.68 23.81
CA ALA A 556 -1.39 2.48 22.97
C ALA A 556 -1.56 3.10 21.58
N ILE A 557 -0.64 4.01 21.20
CA ILE A 557 -0.35 4.34 19.80
C ILE A 557 0.87 3.50 19.41
N LEU A 558 0.69 2.44 18.60
CA LEU A 558 1.76 1.48 18.35
C LEU A 558 2.97 2.16 17.67
N VAL A 559 2.73 2.95 16.63
CA VAL A 559 3.77 3.69 15.91
C VAL A 559 3.39 5.15 15.70
N GLU A 560 4.28 6.06 16.10
CA GLU A 560 4.25 7.47 15.71
C GLU A 560 5.47 7.76 14.82
N TRP A 561 5.23 8.17 13.57
CA TRP A 561 6.24 8.51 12.58
C TRP A 561 6.35 10.03 12.45
N ASN A 562 7.45 10.59 12.95
CA ASN A 562 7.67 12.03 13.01
C ASN A 562 8.75 12.53 12.05
N ILE A 563 9.69 11.66 11.67
CA ILE A 563 10.85 12.07 10.90
C ILE A 563 10.45 12.52 9.49
N ALA A 564 11.04 13.63 9.05
CA ALA A 564 11.03 14.06 7.67
C ALA A 564 12.26 13.52 6.93
N GLN A 565 12.09 13.13 5.67
CA GLN A 565 13.21 12.67 4.85
C GLN A 565 14.24 13.79 4.59
N GLY A 566 15.53 13.47 4.72
CA GLY A 566 16.65 14.33 4.34
C GLY A 566 16.79 14.48 2.82
N ALA A 567 16.53 13.39 2.11
CA ALA A 567 16.38 13.30 0.66
C ALA A 567 15.29 12.25 0.32
N GLN A 568 14.82 12.24 -0.93
CA GLN A 568 13.71 11.38 -1.36
C GLN A 568 13.96 9.90 -1.01
N GLY A 569 13.01 9.29 -0.29
CA GLY A 569 13.06 7.88 0.12
C GLY A 569 14.04 7.54 1.24
N GLN A 570 14.66 8.54 1.91
CA GLN A 570 15.59 8.29 3.01
C GLN A 570 14.90 7.95 4.34
N ALA A 571 13.63 8.29 4.51
CA ALA A 571 12.81 7.90 5.65
C ALA A 571 11.81 6.85 5.17
N ALA A 572 11.95 5.60 5.60
CA ALA A 572 11.27 4.48 4.97
C ALA A 572 11.12 3.22 5.85
N MET A 573 10.10 2.42 5.54
CA MET A 573 9.74 1.19 6.24
C MET A 573 9.28 0.11 5.26
N TRP A 574 9.78 -1.12 5.42
CA TRP A 574 9.47 -2.27 4.54
C TRP A 574 9.19 -3.55 5.32
N ASP A 575 8.17 -4.32 4.92
CA ASP A 575 7.84 -5.60 5.57
C ASP A 575 7.73 -5.46 7.11
N CYS A 576 7.23 -4.31 7.57
CA CYS A 576 6.92 -4.11 8.98
C CYS A 576 5.41 -4.20 9.15
N HIS A 577 4.97 -4.92 10.17
CA HIS A 577 3.55 -5.22 10.35
C HIS A 577 3.09 -4.87 11.76
N PHE A 578 1.78 -4.82 11.95
CA PHE A 578 1.14 -4.59 13.22
C PHE A 578 0.16 -5.71 13.48
N ARG A 579 0.15 -6.19 14.72
CA ARG A 579 -0.81 -7.20 15.18
C ARG A 579 -1.30 -6.86 16.56
N VAL A 580 -2.59 -6.59 16.70
CA VAL A 580 -3.22 -6.35 18.01
C VAL A 580 -4.14 -7.52 18.34
N GLY A 581 -3.75 -8.34 19.31
CA GLY A 581 -4.47 -9.55 19.71
C GLY A 581 -4.20 -10.77 18.82
N GLY A 582 -5.00 -11.82 19.01
CA GLY A 582 -5.02 -13.01 18.15
C GLY A 582 -3.74 -13.86 18.14
N ALA A 583 -2.89 -13.73 19.17
CA ALA A 583 -1.61 -14.43 19.25
C ALA A 583 -1.24 -14.79 20.69
N ILE A 584 -0.50 -15.88 20.89
CA ILE A 584 0.08 -16.23 22.18
C ILE A 584 0.98 -15.10 22.69
N GLY A 585 0.82 -14.75 23.97
CA GLY A 585 1.50 -13.64 24.62
C GLY A 585 0.72 -12.33 24.62
N SER A 586 -0.28 -12.17 23.74
CA SER A 586 -1.10 -10.94 23.68
C SER A 586 -2.11 -10.79 24.82
N ARG A 587 -2.47 -11.89 25.50
CA ARG A 587 -3.60 -11.98 26.45
C ARG A 587 -4.98 -11.65 25.85
N MET A 588 -5.07 -11.62 24.53
CA MET A 588 -6.26 -11.28 23.76
C MET A 588 -6.52 -12.37 22.72
N GLN A 589 -6.64 -13.60 23.22
CA GLN A 589 -6.87 -14.83 22.45
C GLN A 589 -8.33 -15.29 22.59
N LEU A 590 -8.70 -16.37 21.90
CA LEU A 590 -10.08 -16.90 21.91
C LEU A 590 -10.62 -17.15 23.34
N GLU A 591 -9.76 -17.56 24.28
CA GLU A 591 -10.15 -17.78 25.67
C GLU A 591 -10.64 -16.50 26.37
N ASN A 592 -10.11 -15.34 26.00
CA ASN A 592 -10.38 -14.06 26.67
C ASN A 592 -11.37 -13.19 25.87
N CYS A 593 -11.31 -13.26 24.54
CA CYS A 593 -11.96 -12.33 23.64
C CYS A 593 -12.86 -13.02 22.62
N ALA A 594 -13.51 -14.12 22.99
CA ALA A 594 -14.45 -14.81 22.12
C ALA A 594 -15.53 -13.87 21.58
N LYS A 595 -15.86 -14.03 20.29
CA LYS A 595 -16.93 -13.27 19.64
C LYS A 595 -18.29 -13.40 20.32
N LEU A 596 -19.18 -12.45 20.06
CA LEU A 596 -20.58 -12.48 20.50
C LEU A 596 -20.72 -12.60 22.02
N SER A 597 -19.80 -11.97 22.77
CA SER A 597 -19.82 -11.95 24.24
C SER A 597 -21.03 -11.19 24.82
N GLY A 598 -21.75 -10.44 23.98
CA GLY A 598 -22.94 -9.66 24.34
C GLY A 598 -22.65 -8.31 25.00
N ARG A 599 -21.37 -7.90 25.09
CA ARG A 599 -20.92 -6.61 25.61
C ARG A 599 -19.52 -6.28 25.10
N VAL A 600 -19.10 -5.02 25.26
CA VAL A 600 -17.68 -4.65 25.12
C VAL A 600 -16.91 -5.21 26.32
N LEU A 601 -15.84 -5.97 26.06
CA LEU A 601 -14.90 -6.47 27.06
C LEU A 601 -13.69 -5.54 27.17
N ASP A 602 -13.49 -4.93 28.34
CA ASP A 602 -12.38 -3.99 28.57
C ASP A 602 -11.01 -4.67 28.43
N GLU A 603 -10.92 -5.96 28.81
CA GLU A 603 -9.72 -6.78 28.63
C GLU A 603 -9.33 -7.00 27.15
N CYS A 604 -10.27 -6.78 26.23
CA CYS A 604 -10.07 -6.93 24.78
C CYS A 604 -9.89 -5.58 24.06
N LYS A 605 -9.80 -4.47 24.81
CA LYS A 605 -9.38 -3.19 24.24
C LYS A 605 -7.88 -3.20 23.97
N GLY A 606 -7.55 -3.34 22.69
CA GLY A 606 -6.20 -3.64 22.21
C GLY A 606 -5.31 -2.42 22.06
N ALA A 607 -5.77 -1.38 21.34
CA ALA A 607 -4.95 -0.19 21.07
C ALA A 607 -5.81 1.06 20.81
N TYR A 608 -5.22 2.23 21.05
CA TYR A 608 -5.82 3.51 20.68
C TYR A 608 -5.74 3.75 19.16
N MET A 609 -4.56 3.48 18.59
CA MET A 609 -4.23 3.69 17.19
C MET A 609 -3.08 2.77 16.76
N LEU A 610 -3.13 2.22 15.54
CA LEU A 610 -2.03 1.43 15.00
C LEU A 610 -0.88 2.33 14.54
N MET A 611 -1.15 3.34 13.71
CA MET A 611 -0.09 4.18 13.16
C MET A 611 -0.51 5.64 12.96
N HIS A 612 0.40 6.56 13.30
CA HIS A 612 0.26 8.00 13.08
C HIS A 612 1.45 8.54 12.29
N ILE A 613 1.22 9.08 11.09
CA ILE A 613 2.21 9.85 10.34
C ILE A 613 1.91 11.34 10.54
N THR A 614 2.75 12.01 11.31
CA THR A 614 2.47 13.38 11.77
C THR A 614 2.70 14.44 10.69
N GLU A 615 2.15 15.63 10.91
CA GLU A 615 2.09 16.74 9.95
C GLU A 615 3.40 17.05 9.22
N ARG A 616 4.53 17.02 9.95
CA ARG A 616 5.85 17.38 9.41
C ARG A 616 6.66 16.19 8.91
N ALA A 617 6.16 14.98 9.10
CA ALA A 617 6.86 13.78 8.70
C ALA A 617 6.77 13.56 7.18
N SER A 618 7.61 12.69 6.65
CA SER A 618 7.49 12.12 5.30
C SER A 618 8.00 10.70 5.33
N GLY A 619 7.56 9.85 4.40
CA GLY A 619 7.98 8.46 4.45
C GLY A 619 7.57 7.60 3.27
N TYR A 620 8.37 6.56 3.03
CA TYR A 620 8.09 5.49 2.09
C TYR A 620 7.70 4.22 2.86
N PHE A 621 6.51 3.69 2.65
CA PHE A 621 5.98 2.55 3.38
C PHE A 621 5.58 1.46 2.40
N GLU A 622 6.16 0.27 2.53
CA GLU A 622 5.96 -0.83 1.60
C GLU A 622 5.67 -2.14 2.31
N ASN A 623 4.63 -2.85 1.85
CA ASN A 623 4.15 -4.08 2.45
C ASN A 623 3.92 -3.94 3.95
N ILE A 624 3.06 -2.99 4.33
CA ILE A 624 2.71 -2.73 5.74
C ILE A 624 1.29 -3.24 5.98
N TRP A 625 1.16 -4.19 6.90
CA TRP A 625 -0.13 -4.74 7.29
C TRP A 625 -0.46 -4.30 8.72
N MET A 626 -1.54 -3.55 8.88
CA MET A 626 -2.02 -2.98 10.12
C MET A 626 -3.27 -3.72 10.60
N TRP A 627 -3.06 -4.84 11.29
CA TRP A 627 -4.14 -5.79 11.59
C TRP A 627 -4.55 -5.77 13.07
N THR A 628 -5.82 -5.48 13.30
CA THR A 628 -6.50 -5.77 14.57
C THR A 628 -7.15 -7.14 14.44
N ALA A 629 -6.84 -8.06 15.36
CA ALA A 629 -7.15 -9.46 15.13
C ALA A 629 -8.66 -9.75 15.07
N ASP A 630 -9.13 -10.24 13.91
CA ASP A 630 -10.49 -10.76 13.74
C ASP A 630 -10.60 -12.23 14.16
N HIS A 631 -9.47 -12.96 14.23
CA HIS A 631 -9.38 -14.34 14.69
C HIS A 631 -8.07 -14.66 15.43
N ASP A 632 -8.08 -15.72 16.23
CA ASP A 632 -6.91 -16.23 16.96
C ASP A 632 -6.04 -17.11 16.06
N LEU A 633 -4.81 -16.67 15.75
CA LEU A 633 -3.86 -17.36 14.87
C LEU A 633 -3.25 -18.61 15.51
N ASP A 634 -3.27 -18.73 16.83
CA ASP A 634 -2.68 -19.89 17.54
C ASP A 634 -3.75 -20.90 17.99
N ASN A 635 -5.00 -20.72 17.55
CA ASN A 635 -6.13 -21.60 17.83
C ASN A 635 -6.97 -21.90 16.57
N GLN A 636 -6.33 -22.02 15.41
CA GLN A 636 -6.97 -22.44 14.16
C GLN A 636 -6.86 -23.96 13.94
N PRO A 637 -8.00 -24.69 13.84
CA PRO A 637 -7.98 -26.11 13.50
C PRO A 637 -7.45 -26.33 12.07
N ALA A 638 -6.54 -27.28 11.88
CA ALA A 638 -6.12 -27.67 10.53
C ALA A 638 -7.21 -28.37 9.74
N GLY A 639 -7.15 -28.22 8.41
CA GLY A 639 -8.15 -28.74 7.50
C GLY A 639 -9.52 -28.08 7.64
N SER A 640 -9.61 -26.96 8.37
CA SER A 640 -10.77 -26.08 8.33
C SER A 640 -10.78 -25.33 7.00
N ASN A 641 -11.96 -25.14 6.42
CA ASN A 641 -12.15 -24.29 5.25
C ASN A 641 -12.66 -22.89 5.63
N THR A 642 -12.83 -22.61 6.93
CA THR A 642 -13.32 -21.31 7.44
C THR A 642 -12.60 -20.91 8.72
N THR A 643 -12.54 -19.60 8.97
CA THR A 643 -11.93 -18.99 10.17
C THR A 643 -12.89 -18.91 11.36
N GLY A 644 -14.17 -19.25 11.14
CA GLY A 644 -15.26 -18.94 12.05
C GLY A 644 -15.14 -19.54 13.46
N ALA A 645 -14.38 -20.63 13.62
CA ALA A 645 -14.14 -21.27 14.92
C ALA A 645 -13.17 -20.48 15.82
N GLY A 646 -12.31 -19.64 15.24
CA GLY A 646 -11.32 -18.86 15.99
C GLY A 646 -11.58 -17.36 15.98
N GLN A 647 -12.71 -16.89 15.46
CA GLN A 647 -13.07 -15.46 15.45
C GLN A 647 -13.18 -14.86 16.87
N ILE A 648 -12.67 -13.65 17.04
CA ILE A 648 -12.56 -12.92 18.32
C ILE A 648 -12.95 -11.45 18.18
N ASP A 649 -13.38 -10.82 19.28
CA ASP A 649 -13.67 -9.40 19.37
C ASP A 649 -12.48 -8.65 19.98
N ILE A 650 -11.64 -8.02 19.14
CA ILE A 650 -10.57 -7.11 19.59
C ILE A 650 -10.91 -5.67 19.23
N TYR A 651 -10.73 -4.76 20.18
CA TYR A 651 -11.14 -3.36 20.02
C TYR A 651 -9.93 -2.42 19.88
N THR A 652 -9.59 -2.06 18.65
CA THR A 652 -8.62 -1.00 18.34
C THR A 652 -9.33 0.24 17.79
N GLY A 653 -9.06 1.41 18.35
CA GLY A 653 -9.75 2.64 17.95
C GLY A 653 -9.57 3.00 16.46
N ARG A 654 -8.33 3.07 16.00
CA ARG A 654 -7.95 3.69 14.71
C ARG A 654 -6.85 2.89 14.00
N GLY A 655 -6.93 2.79 12.68
CA GLY A 655 -5.87 2.22 11.83
C GLY A 655 -4.72 3.20 11.61
N LEU A 656 -4.63 3.74 10.39
CA LEU A 656 -3.63 4.73 9.98
C LEU A 656 -4.21 6.15 9.91
N LEU A 657 -3.63 7.08 10.68
CA LEU A 657 -3.83 8.52 10.55
C LEU A 657 -2.63 9.17 9.84
N VAL A 658 -2.88 9.93 8.78
CA VAL A 658 -1.88 10.74 8.07
C VAL A 658 -2.28 12.20 8.09
N GLU A 659 -1.43 13.04 8.67
CA GLU A 659 -1.54 14.50 8.62
C GLU A 659 -0.38 15.13 7.82
N SER A 660 0.57 14.29 7.41
CA SER A 660 1.79 14.67 6.69
C SER A 660 1.50 15.58 5.49
N GLN A 661 2.29 16.64 5.37
CA GLN A 661 2.36 17.48 4.16
C GLN A 661 3.18 16.83 3.03
N GLY A 662 3.69 15.62 3.29
CA GLY A 662 4.33 14.75 2.34
C GLY A 662 5.81 15.04 2.07
N PRO A 663 6.40 14.30 1.12
CA PRO A 663 5.75 13.21 0.38
C PRO A 663 5.57 11.94 1.24
N VAL A 664 4.45 11.25 1.03
CA VAL A 664 4.18 9.92 1.58
C VAL A 664 3.86 8.95 0.44
N TRP A 665 4.48 7.77 0.48
CA TRP A 665 4.15 6.67 -0.43
C TRP A 665 3.70 5.45 0.36
N LEU A 666 2.55 4.91 0.01
CA LEU A 666 1.96 3.71 0.60
C LEU A 666 1.86 2.62 -0.50
N TYR A 667 2.79 1.66 -0.48
CA TYR A 667 2.85 0.58 -1.46
C TYR A 667 2.34 -0.73 -0.87
N GLY A 668 1.20 -1.22 -1.38
CA GLY A 668 0.58 -2.46 -0.93
C GLY A 668 0.32 -2.50 0.58
N THR A 669 -0.28 -1.44 1.12
CA THR A 669 -0.60 -1.35 2.54
C THR A 669 -2.03 -1.84 2.81
N SER A 670 -2.22 -2.52 3.95
CA SER A 670 -3.55 -2.91 4.43
C SER A 670 -3.77 -2.44 5.86
N SER A 671 -4.97 -1.97 6.19
CA SER A 671 -5.39 -1.63 7.56
C SER A 671 -6.78 -2.18 7.79
N GLU A 672 -6.97 -2.98 8.83
CA GLU A 672 -8.18 -3.78 8.99
C GLU A 672 -8.70 -3.80 10.43
N HIS A 673 -10.03 -3.86 10.54
CA HIS A 673 -10.78 -4.15 11.75
C HIS A 673 -10.63 -3.13 12.88
N ASN A 674 -10.41 -1.86 12.54
CA ASN A 674 -10.36 -0.75 13.50
C ASN A 674 -11.74 -0.09 13.63
N ILE A 675 -12.06 0.41 14.82
CA ILE A 675 -13.41 0.82 15.23
C ILE A 675 -13.95 2.03 14.47
N PHE A 676 -13.13 3.06 14.25
CA PHE A 676 -13.56 4.31 13.62
C PHE A 676 -13.23 4.40 12.13
N TYR A 677 -12.00 4.04 11.79
CA TYR A 677 -11.52 4.08 10.41
C TYR A 677 -10.29 3.20 10.24
N GLN A 678 -10.12 2.70 9.02
CA GLN A 678 -8.91 2.00 8.61
C GLN A 678 -7.85 2.98 8.12
N TYR A 679 -8.22 3.93 7.26
CA TYR A 679 -7.36 5.02 6.82
C TYR A 679 -8.03 6.38 6.99
N GLN A 680 -7.28 7.36 7.49
CA GLN A 680 -7.68 8.76 7.51
C GLN A 680 -6.54 9.67 7.07
N PHE A 681 -6.79 10.47 6.04
CA PHE A 681 -5.95 11.58 5.61
C PHE A 681 -6.62 12.87 6.07
N SER A 682 -5.99 13.62 6.96
CA SER A 682 -6.58 14.80 7.61
C SER A 682 -5.64 15.99 7.49
N GLY A 683 -6.05 17.03 6.77
CA GLY A 683 -5.17 18.16 6.47
C GLY A 683 -3.94 17.78 5.63
N ALA A 684 -3.93 16.58 5.03
CA ALA A 684 -2.72 15.98 4.50
C ALA A 684 -2.44 16.40 3.05
N ALA A 685 -1.17 16.31 2.63
CA ALA A 685 -0.79 16.65 1.27
C ALA A 685 0.26 15.71 0.67
N ASN A 686 0.21 15.56 -0.66
CA ASN A 686 1.22 14.83 -1.44
C ASN A 686 1.35 13.36 -0.99
N ILE A 687 0.26 12.61 -1.17
CA ILE A 687 0.20 11.19 -0.83
C ILE A 687 0.00 10.39 -2.11
N TYR A 688 0.88 9.41 -2.35
CA TYR A 688 0.64 8.33 -3.28
C TYR A 688 0.27 7.06 -2.50
N SER A 689 -0.73 6.33 -3.01
CA SER A 689 -1.05 5.01 -2.53
C SER A 689 -1.38 4.05 -3.67
N GLY A 690 -0.89 2.82 -3.58
CA GLY A 690 -1.23 1.75 -4.51
C GLY A 690 -0.66 0.39 -4.10
N HIS A 691 -1.47 -0.63 -3.84
CA HIS A 691 -2.91 -0.63 -3.53
C HIS A 691 -3.13 -0.48 -2.00
N MET A 692 -4.26 0.12 -1.59
CA MET A 692 -4.85 0.12 -0.23
C MET A 692 -5.95 -0.92 -0.02
N GLN A 693 -5.81 -1.80 0.97
CA GLN A 693 -6.88 -2.75 1.33
C GLN A 693 -7.44 -2.49 2.74
N THR A 694 -8.76 -2.67 2.92
CA THR A 694 -9.43 -2.59 4.24
C THR A 694 -10.56 -3.60 4.46
N GLU A 695 -10.75 -4.02 5.72
CA GLU A 695 -11.96 -4.71 6.20
C GLU A 695 -12.56 -4.02 7.44
N THR A 696 -13.90 -3.94 7.49
CA THR A 696 -14.67 -3.52 8.68
C THR A 696 -14.59 -4.60 9.79
N PRO A 697 -14.50 -4.26 11.09
CA PRO A 697 -14.52 -5.26 12.15
C PRO A 697 -15.80 -6.11 12.14
N TYR A 698 -15.67 -7.43 12.24
CA TYR A 698 -16.79 -8.37 11.98
C TYR A 698 -17.95 -8.28 12.97
N PHE A 699 -17.71 -7.73 14.16
CA PHE A 699 -18.73 -7.50 15.16
C PHE A 699 -19.60 -6.28 14.88
N GLN A 700 -19.15 -5.31 14.06
CA GLN A 700 -19.97 -4.13 13.76
C GLN A 700 -21.24 -4.54 12.97
N PRO A 701 -22.38 -3.89 13.24
CA PRO A 701 -22.61 -2.75 14.13
C PRO A 701 -22.94 -3.10 15.60
N SER A 702 -22.66 -4.32 16.09
CA SER A 702 -22.96 -4.74 17.47
C SER A 702 -21.74 -5.30 18.22
N PRO A 703 -20.99 -4.45 18.97
CA PRO A 703 -21.23 -3.03 19.22
C PRO A 703 -20.87 -2.13 18.04
N ASN A 704 -21.52 -0.96 17.96
CA ASN A 704 -21.19 0.07 16.98
C ASN A 704 -19.99 0.91 17.45
N ALA A 705 -19.46 1.78 16.59
CA ALA A 705 -18.23 2.50 16.87
C ALA A 705 -18.29 3.35 18.17
N LEU A 706 -19.44 4.00 18.43
CA LEU A 706 -19.64 4.91 19.58
C LEU A 706 -19.80 4.18 20.92
N GLN A 707 -20.04 2.87 20.91
CA GLN A 707 -20.16 2.06 22.13
C GLN A 707 -18.81 1.59 22.66
N VAL A 708 -17.76 1.61 21.84
CA VAL A 708 -16.45 1.03 22.17
C VAL A 708 -15.46 2.09 22.64
N TYR A 709 -15.30 3.17 21.88
CA TYR A 709 -14.46 4.32 22.20
C TYR A 709 -15.26 5.62 22.14
N THR A 710 -14.86 6.60 22.94
CA THR A 710 -15.37 7.97 22.80
C THR A 710 -14.64 8.66 21.63
N PRO A 711 -15.34 9.20 20.63
CA PRO A 711 -14.71 9.92 19.52
C PRO A 711 -14.07 11.23 20.01
N THR A 712 -12.95 11.60 19.39
CA THR A 712 -12.28 12.90 19.51
C THR A 712 -12.63 13.80 18.33
N ASP A 713 -12.14 15.05 18.32
CA ASP A 713 -12.39 16.01 17.23
C ASP A 713 -11.86 15.52 15.87
N SER A 714 -10.82 14.68 15.86
CA SER A 714 -10.29 14.08 14.63
C SER A 714 -11.05 12.83 14.16
N ASP A 715 -11.97 12.30 14.97
CA ASP A 715 -12.69 11.06 14.66
C ASP A 715 -14.03 11.33 13.97
N PRO A 716 -14.60 10.33 13.27
CA PRO A 716 -15.97 10.43 12.81
C PRO A 716 -16.92 10.54 14.02
N SER A 717 -17.70 11.61 14.05
CA SER A 717 -18.71 11.83 15.10
C SER A 717 -19.98 11.00 14.90
N PHE A 718 -20.23 10.57 13.65
CA PHE A 718 -21.47 9.91 13.20
C PHE A 718 -22.74 10.70 13.53
N ALA A 719 -22.63 12.03 13.72
CA ALA A 719 -23.75 12.87 14.10
C ALA A 719 -24.85 12.93 13.01
N ASP A 720 -24.52 12.57 11.78
CA ASP A 720 -25.40 12.54 10.61
C ASP A 720 -26.16 11.22 10.44
N CYS A 721 -25.95 10.24 11.32
CA CYS A 721 -26.49 8.89 11.16
C CYS A 721 -27.94 8.70 11.67
N ASP A 722 -28.61 9.70 12.25
CA ASP A 722 -30.04 9.66 12.63
C ASP A 722 -30.55 8.37 13.35
N ASN A 723 -29.67 7.70 14.10
CA ASN A 723 -29.87 6.39 14.79
C ASN A 723 -29.84 5.13 13.89
N ASP A 724 -29.36 5.22 12.65
CA ASP A 724 -29.06 4.07 11.80
C ASP A 724 -27.76 3.39 12.25
N GLU A 725 -27.86 2.17 12.78
CA GLU A 725 -26.71 1.42 13.30
C GLU A 725 -25.69 1.09 12.20
N HIS A 726 -26.14 0.83 10.96
CA HIS A 726 -25.26 0.54 9.82
C HIS A 726 -24.54 1.78 9.26
N CYS A 727 -24.88 2.97 9.78
CA CYS A 727 -24.18 4.21 9.51
C CYS A 727 -23.02 4.45 10.51
N VAL A 728 -23.09 3.84 11.72
CA VAL A 728 -22.13 4.03 12.82
C VAL A 728 -21.07 2.92 12.84
N GLU A 729 -20.48 2.70 11.68
CA GLU A 729 -19.47 1.67 11.42
C GLU A 729 -18.18 2.29 10.88
N ALA A 730 -17.08 1.52 10.91
CA ALA A 730 -15.77 2.02 10.56
C ALA A 730 -15.65 2.42 9.08
N TYR A 731 -15.13 3.61 8.80
CA TYR A 731 -14.80 3.98 7.43
C TYR A 731 -13.60 3.18 6.91
N ALA A 732 -13.63 2.79 5.64
CA ALA A 732 -12.45 2.29 4.95
C ALA A 732 -11.43 3.41 4.76
N LEU A 733 -11.89 4.54 4.21
CA LEU A 733 -11.05 5.70 3.92
C LEU A 733 -11.79 7.00 4.21
N ARG A 734 -11.14 7.92 4.92
CA ARG A 734 -11.57 9.31 5.07
C ARG A 734 -10.50 10.24 4.50
N VAL A 735 -10.87 11.14 3.59
CA VAL A 735 -9.99 12.17 3.03
C VAL A 735 -10.58 13.54 3.38
N LEU A 736 -9.98 14.21 4.36
CA LEU A 736 -10.52 15.40 5.02
C LEU A 736 -9.55 16.56 4.83
N ASP A 737 -10.03 17.68 4.27
CA ASP A 737 -9.25 18.91 4.06
C ASP A 737 -7.85 18.65 3.47
N SER A 738 -7.76 17.70 2.52
CA SER A 738 -6.48 17.19 2.00
C SER A 738 -6.31 17.52 0.52
N THR A 739 -5.06 17.56 0.05
CA THR A 739 -4.72 17.92 -1.33
C THR A 739 -3.62 17.08 -1.96
N ASN A 740 -3.62 16.90 -3.28
CA ASN A 740 -2.64 16.06 -3.99
C ASN A 740 -2.62 14.62 -3.47
N ILE A 741 -3.78 13.97 -3.49
CA ILE A 741 -3.97 12.58 -3.07
C ILE A 741 -4.16 11.72 -4.32
N TYR A 742 -3.30 10.72 -4.50
CA TYR A 742 -3.32 9.83 -5.65
C TYR A 742 -3.47 8.39 -5.16
N ILE A 743 -4.60 7.78 -5.48
CA ILE A 743 -4.96 6.41 -5.10
C ILE A 743 -5.12 5.60 -6.38
N TYR A 744 -4.32 4.55 -6.50
CA TYR A 744 -4.33 3.62 -7.63
C TYR A 744 -4.53 2.21 -7.11
N GLY A 745 -5.72 1.65 -7.31
CA GLY A 745 -6.12 0.40 -6.66
C GLY A 745 -6.55 0.65 -5.22
N ALA A 746 -7.80 0.34 -4.89
CA ALA A 746 -8.38 0.44 -3.55
C ALA A 746 -9.47 -0.63 -3.35
N GLY A 747 -9.31 -1.48 -2.34
CA GLY A 747 -10.12 -2.67 -2.10
C GLY A 747 -10.72 -2.60 -0.71
N PHE A 748 -11.98 -2.20 -0.62
CA PHE A 748 -12.61 -1.86 0.66
C PHE A 748 -13.84 -2.73 0.94
N TYR A 749 -13.80 -3.51 2.01
CA TYR A 749 -14.75 -4.59 2.23
C TYR A 749 -15.48 -4.49 3.57
N SER A 750 -16.79 -4.70 3.54
CA SER A 750 -17.62 -5.00 4.70
C SER A 750 -18.31 -6.35 4.48
N PHE A 751 -17.91 -7.37 5.23
CA PHE A 751 -18.37 -8.75 5.02
C PHE A 751 -19.44 -9.21 5.99
N PHE A 752 -19.69 -8.45 7.04
CA PHE A 752 -20.49 -8.90 8.17
C PHE A 752 -21.44 -7.83 8.68
N ASP A 753 -22.58 -8.29 9.17
CA ASP A 753 -23.42 -7.63 10.15
C ASP A 753 -23.43 -8.52 11.39
N SER A 754 -22.71 -8.11 12.43
CA SER A 754 -22.68 -8.83 13.71
C SER A 754 -22.33 -10.32 13.55
N TYR A 755 -21.27 -10.62 12.78
CA TYR A 755 -20.82 -11.96 12.35
C TYR A 755 -21.73 -12.74 11.40
N THR A 756 -22.85 -12.16 10.94
CA THR A 756 -23.67 -12.77 9.88
C THR A 756 -23.30 -12.21 8.51
N GLN A 757 -23.44 -13.00 7.45
CA GLN A 757 -23.12 -12.59 6.08
C GLN A 757 -24.35 -12.47 5.18
N ASP A 758 -25.56 -12.48 5.75
CA ASP A 758 -26.82 -12.36 5.00
C ASP A 758 -26.92 -11.03 4.23
N CYS A 759 -26.17 -10.02 4.68
CA CYS A 759 -26.04 -8.71 4.05
C CYS A 759 -25.15 -8.70 2.78
N VAL A 760 -24.23 -9.66 2.63
CA VAL A 760 -23.21 -9.66 1.55
C VAL A 760 -23.83 -9.77 0.15
N PRO A 761 -24.82 -10.66 -0.11
CA PRO A 761 -25.49 -10.70 -1.41
C PRO A 761 -26.38 -9.49 -1.69
N LEU A 762 -26.71 -8.71 -0.65
CA LEU A 762 -27.57 -7.52 -0.74
C LEU A 762 -26.76 -6.22 -0.83
N GLU A 763 -25.45 -6.28 -0.56
CA GLU A 763 -24.55 -5.12 -0.50
C GLU A 763 -24.97 -4.11 0.59
N THR A 764 -25.55 -4.60 1.69
CA THR A 764 -26.08 -3.78 2.79
C THR A 764 -25.46 -4.12 4.15
N CYS A 765 -24.20 -4.58 4.18
CA CYS A 765 -23.52 -4.84 5.45
C CYS A 765 -23.23 -3.54 6.20
N GLN A 766 -22.89 -2.49 5.44
CA GLN A 766 -22.60 -1.16 5.94
C GLN A 766 -23.18 -0.08 5.02
N ASN A 767 -23.46 1.12 5.54
CA ASN A 767 -23.99 2.21 4.71
C ASN A 767 -22.93 2.86 3.81
N ARG A 768 -21.71 3.08 4.30
CA ARG A 768 -20.68 3.88 3.61
C ARG A 768 -19.26 3.43 3.92
N LEU A 769 -18.37 3.45 2.92
CA LEU A 769 -16.96 3.06 3.06
C LEU A 769 -16.00 4.24 2.91
N VAL A 770 -16.17 5.07 1.88
CA VAL A 770 -15.25 6.19 1.59
C VAL A 770 -15.92 7.53 1.86
N GLU A 771 -15.28 8.36 2.69
CA GLU A 771 -15.65 9.76 2.89
C GLU A 771 -14.61 10.68 2.26
N THR A 772 -15.08 11.68 1.52
CA THR A 772 -14.25 12.82 1.13
C THR A 772 -14.89 14.10 1.63
N SER A 773 -14.15 14.98 2.29
CA SER A 773 -14.69 16.22 2.86
C SER A 773 -13.67 17.34 2.66
N PHE A 774 -14.09 18.46 2.07
CA PHE A 774 -13.25 19.67 1.84
C PHE A 774 -11.92 19.44 1.11
N SER A 775 -11.77 18.31 0.46
CA SER A 775 -10.52 17.93 -0.21
C SER A 775 -10.52 18.37 -1.68
N GLU A 776 -9.33 18.55 -2.22
CA GLU A 776 -9.11 18.94 -3.61
C GLU A 776 -7.96 18.12 -4.22
N ARG A 777 -7.90 18.04 -5.54
CA ARG A 777 -6.85 17.30 -6.25
C ARG A 777 -6.74 15.86 -5.74
N VAL A 778 -7.89 15.23 -5.57
CA VAL A 778 -8.04 13.81 -5.22
C VAL A 778 -8.25 13.03 -6.51
N TRP A 779 -7.33 12.12 -6.77
CA TRP A 779 -7.29 11.27 -7.95
C TRP A 779 -7.48 9.83 -7.51
N LEU A 780 -8.68 9.29 -7.71
CA LEU A 780 -9.00 7.93 -7.33
C LEU A 780 -9.22 7.11 -8.60
N TYR A 781 -8.33 6.14 -8.78
CA TYR A 781 -8.35 5.18 -9.87
C TYR A 781 -8.53 3.80 -9.29
N ASP A 782 -9.37 3.00 -9.95
CA ASP A 782 -9.50 1.58 -9.67
C ASP A 782 -9.92 1.29 -8.22
N LEU A 783 -11.14 1.71 -7.85
CA LEU A 783 -11.76 1.39 -6.56
C LEU A 783 -12.72 0.22 -6.72
N TYR A 784 -12.58 -0.76 -5.84
CA TYR A 784 -13.45 -1.91 -5.73
C TYR A 784 -13.91 -2.14 -4.31
N THR A 785 -15.22 -2.24 -4.12
CA THR A 785 -15.83 -2.33 -2.79
C THR A 785 -16.74 -3.53 -2.65
N LYS A 786 -16.98 -3.95 -1.40
CA LYS A 786 -17.94 -5.00 -1.07
C LYS A 786 -18.76 -4.65 0.17
N GLY A 787 -20.05 -4.97 0.12
CA GLY A 787 -20.97 -4.97 1.26
C GLY A 787 -21.47 -3.60 1.68
N SER A 788 -21.36 -2.58 0.82
CA SER A 788 -21.74 -1.21 1.16
C SER A 788 -22.75 -0.60 0.21
N ILE A 789 -23.73 0.15 0.75
CA ILE A 789 -24.70 0.88 -0.06
C ILE A 789 -24.03 2.04 -0.83
N GLN A 790 -23.16 2.80 -0.16
CA GLN A 790 -22.43 3.93 -0.71
C GLN A 790 -20.93 3.59 -0.76
N ALA A 791 -20.44 3.30 -1.97
CA ALA A 791 -19.01 3.08 -2.17
C ALA A 791 -18.22 4.37 -1.87
N ILE A 792 -18.76 5.52 -2.29
CA ILE A 792 -18.21 6.84 -1.99
C ILE A 792 -19.33 7.76 -1.51
N SER A 793 -19.13 8.38 -0.34
CA SER A 793 -20.03 9.33 0.31
C SER A 793 -19.33 10.68 0.42
N PRO A 794 -19.33 11.50 -0.64
CA PRO A 794 -18.63 12.77 -0.61
C PRO A 794 -19.46 13.82 0.17
N ALA A 795 -18.78 14.60 0.98
CA ALA A 795 -19.29 15.75 1.71
C ALA A 795 -18.79 17.07 1.07
N GLY A 796 -19.25 18.19 1.61
CA GLY A 796 -18.86 19.51 1.13
C GLY A 796 -19.40 19.88 -0.25
N GLY A 797 -20.68 19.61 -0.47
CA GLY A 797 -21.40 20.09 -1.66
C GLY A 797 -21.07 19.36 -2.97
N VAL A 798 -20.23 18.33 -2.95
CA VAL A 798 -20.04 17.40 -4.07
C VAL A 798 -21.34 16.60 -4.28
N PRO A 799 -22.01 16.70 -5.45
CA PRO A 799 -23.27 16.00 -5.70
C PRO A 799 -23.14 14.46 -5.74
N ALA A 800 -24.18 13.81 -5.20
CA ALA A 800 -24.52 12.39 -5.15
C ALA A 800 -23.43 11.42 -4.64
N PRO A 801 -23.73 10.63 -3.58
CA PRO A 801 -22.97 9.42 -3.28
C PRO A 801 -22.89 8.50 -4.50
N VAL A 802 -21.76 7.80 -4.65
CA VAL A 802 -21.65 6.69 -5.60
C VAL A 802 -22.28 5.47 -4.95
N LEU A 803 -23.41 5.05 -5.48
CA LEU A 803 -24.18 3.93 -4.93
C LEU A 803 -23.75 2.62 -5.57
N GLN A 804 -23.75 1.54 -4.79
CA GLN A 804 -23.59 0.20 -5.34
C GLN A 804 -24.69 -0.13 -6.37
N SER A 805 -25.89 0.44 -6.20
CA SER A 805 -27.01 0.25 -7.11
C SER A 805 -26.91 1.03 -8.43
N ASP A 806 -25.86 1.84 -8.62
CA ASP A 806 -25.68 2.59 -9.88
C ASP A 806 -25.51 1.61 -11.06
N ASP A 807 -26.04 1.98 -12.23
CA ASP A 807 -25.97 1.10 -13.38
C ASP A 807 -24.51 0.87 -13.83
N GLY A 808 -24.12 -0.40 -13.94
CA GLY A 808 -22.79 -0.81 -14.41
C GLY A 808 -21.64 -0.56 -13.44
N VAL A 809 -21.88 -0.43 -12.13
CA VAL A 809 -20.78 -0.52 -11.13
C VAL A 809 -20.58 -1.94 -10.60
N GLN A 810 -21.61 -2.77 -10.46
CA GLN A 810 -21.42 -4.14 -9.99
C GLN A 810 -20.81 -5.02 -11.09
N HIS A 811 -19.65 -5.60 -10.84
CA HIS A 811 -18.92 -6.44 -11.78
C HIS A 811 -18.37 -7.68 -11.09
N GLY A 812 -19.06 -8.81 -11.27
CA GLY A 812 -18.73 -10.03 -10.53
C GLY A 812 -19.02 -9.89 -9.04
N PHE A 813 -18.03 -10.21 -8.20
CA PHE A 813 -18.18 -10.19 -6.74
C PHE A 813 -18.24 -8.77 -6.15
N THR A 814 -17.55 -7.80 -6.75
CA THR A 814 -17.34 -6.45 -6.22
C THR A 814 -18.13 -5.38 -6.99
N THR A 815 -18.32 -4.23 -6.33
CA THR A 815 -18.64 -2.96 -6.98
C THR A 815 -17.34 -2.34 -7.47
N GLU A 816 -17.30 -1.84 -8.69
CA GLU A 816 -16.08 -1.57 -9.46
C GLU A 816 -16.16 -0.18 -10.12
N ILE A 817 -15.25 0.73 -9.74
CA ILE A 817 -15.16 2.11 -10.22
C ILE A 817 -13.76 2.37 -10.78
N SER A 818 -13.64 2.38 -12.11
CA SER A 818 -12.34 2.56 -12.77
C SER A 818 -11.74 3.96 -12.54
N VAL A 819 -12.58 4.99 -12.44
CA VAL A 819 -12.15 6.40 -12.35
C VAL A 819 -13.14 7.22 -11.53
N TRP A 820 -12.68 7.91 -10.49
CA TRP A 820 -13.44 8.91 -9.75
C TRP A 820 -12.61 10.20 -9.62
N LEU A 821 -13.01 11.23 -10.37
CA LEU A 821 -12.35 12.52 -10.52
C LEU A 821 -13.21 13.78 -10.28
N PRO A 822 -14.41 13.75 -9.64
CA PRO A 822 -15.11 15.00 -9.30
C PRO A 822 -14.26 16.02 -8.52
N LEU A 823 -13.26 15.55 -7.76
CA LEU A 823 -12.34 16.37 -6.96
C LEU A 823 -10.93 16.50 -7.56
N ALA A 824 -10.71 16.13 -8.83
CA ALA A 824 -9.36 16.09 -9.41
C ALA A 824 -8.73 17.47 -9.67
N HIS A 825 -9.55 18.52 -9.78
CA HIS A 825 -9.10 19.90 -10.01
C HIS A 825 -9.59 20.85 -8.93
N ASP A 826 -10.91 20.98 -8.80
CA ASP A 826 -11.55 21.89 -7.86
C ASP A 826 -11.85 21.19 -6.53
N GLY A 827 -11.68 21.91 -5.41
CA GLY A 827 -11.96 21.38 -4.08
C GLY A 827 -13.44 21.36 -3.72
N ALA A 828 -13.83 20.43 -2.84
CA ALA A 828 -15.17 20.40 -2.23
C ALA A 828 -15.56 21.75 -1.60
N ALA A 829 -14.60 22.53 -1.09
CA ALA A 829 -14.82 23.88 -0.57
C ALA A 829 -15.48 24.87 -1.57
N GLN A 830 -15.40 24.61 -2.88
CA GLN A 830 -16.05 25.43 -3.91
C GLN A 830 -17.54 25.08 -4.13
N PHE A 831 -18.03 23.95 -3.59
CA PHE A 831 -19.37 23.43 -3.85
C PHE A 831 -20.35 23.56 -2.66
N GLY A 832 -19.88 23.70 -1.41
CA GLY A 832 -20.74 23.93 -0.23
C GLY A 832 -20.25 23.27 1.07
N ALA A 833 -20.93 23.51 2.20
CA ALA A 833 -20.33 23.63 3.55
C ALA A 833 -19.93 22.37 4.36
N ASN A 834 -19.03 22.65 5.34
CA ASN A 834 -18.32 21.82 6.32
C ASN A 834 -19.24 21.17 7.39
N PRO A 835 -18.94 19.97 7.93
CA PRO A 835 -19.76 19.30 8.94
C PRO A 835 -19.77 20.00 10.30
N ASP A 836 -18.85 20.93 10.57
CA ASP A 836 -18.62 21.51 11.91
C ASP A 836 -19.63 22.60 12.33
N GLY A 837 -20.86 22.56 11.81
CA GLY A 837 -22.00 23.28 12.41
C GLY A 837 -22.05 24.80 12.22
N GLY A 838 -21.22 25.39 11.35
CA GLY A 838 -21.38 26.77 10.91
C GLY A 838 -22.35 26.86 9.73
N SER A 839 -23.50 27.54 9.90
CA SER A 839 -24.57 27.66 8.90
C SER A 839 -24.25 28.57 7.70
N GLY A 840 -23.00 28.58 7.21
CA GLY A 840 -22.49 29.44 6.14
C GLY A 840 -22.10 28.67 4.88
N GLY A 841 -21.80 29.39 3.80
CA GLY A 841 -21.62 28.91 2.43
C GLY A 841 -20.17 28.85 1.97
N GLY A 842 -19.21 28.97 2.89
CA GLY A 842 -17.79 28.78 2.60
C GLY A 842 -17.24 29.80 1.59
N ILE A 843 -16.29 29.38 0.74
CA ILE A 843 -15.71 30.23 -0.30
C ILE A 843 -16.49 30.02 -1.60
N VAL A 844 -16.95 31.10 -2.22
CA VAL A 844 -17.76 31.06 -3.45
C VAL A 844 -17.02 31.74 -4.58
N PHE A 845 -16.58 30.97 -5.56
CA PHE A 845 -16.02 31.47 -6.81
C PHE A 845 -17.13 31.88 -7.77
N VAL A 846 -17.08 33.13 -8.21
CA VAL A 846 -18.12 33.71 -9.07
C VAL A 846 -17.67 33.69 -10.53
N ASP A 847 -18.56 33.24 -11.41
CA ASP A 847 -18.28 33.19 -12.86
C ASP A 847 -18.11 34.58 -13.48
N PRO A 848 -17.17 34.77 -14.45
CA PRO A 848 -16.97 36.05 -15.16
C PRO A 848 -18.22 36.64 -15.80
N SER A 849 -19.25 35.84 -16.06
CA SER A 849 -20.56 36.31 -16.53
C SER A 849 -21.21 37.33 -15.60
N ILE A 850 -20.81 37.42 -14.33
CA ILE A 850 -21.26 38.47 -13.42
C ILE A 850 -21.03 39.88 -13.99
N TRP A 851 -20.02 40.08 -14.85
CA TRP A 851 -19.71 41.38 -15.47
C TRP A 851 -20.51 41.72 -16.73
N ASN A 852 -21.33 40.79 -17.25
CA ASN A 852 -22.02 40.96 -18.53
C ASN A 852 -23.38 41.70 -18.43
N GLY A 853 -23.90 41.92 -17.22
CA GLY A 853 -25.20 42.55 -16.95
C GLY A 853 -25.10 43.87 -16.18
N THR A 854 -26.24 44.57 -15.99
CA THR A 854 -26.32 45.78 -15.16
C THR A 854 -26.43 45.48 -13.66
N ASP A 855 -26.91 44.29 -13.31
CA ASP A 855 -27.13 43.83 -11.94
C ASP A 855 -26.12 42.73 -11.60
N HIS A 856 -24.90 43.12 -11.23
CA HIS A 856 -23.85 42.17 -10.82
C HIS A 856 -24.26 41.48 -9.51
N THR A 857 -24.86 40.30 -9.63
CA THR A 857 -25.43 39.59 -8.49
C THR A 857 -24.67 38.29 -8.25
N ALA A 858 -24.24 38.08 -7.01
CA ALA A 858 -23.72 36.82 -6.52
C ALA A 858 -24.69 36.25 -5.46
N ALA A 859 -24.64 34.95 -5.23
CA ALA A 859 -25.40 34.27 -4.19
C ALA A 859 -24.47 33.42 -3.33
N CYS A 860 -24.70 33.44 -2.02
CA CYS A 860 -24.06 32.54 -1.05
C CYS A 860 -24.91 32.47 0.23
N THR A 861 -24.66 31.49 1.09
CA THR A 861 -25.21 31.47 2.45
C THR A 861 -24.21 32.13 3.42
N PRO A 862 -24.50 33.22 4.12
CA PRO A 862 -23.53 33.80 5.07
C PRO A 862 -23.36 32.97 6.36
N PRO A 863 -22.16 32.88 6.97
CA PRO A 863 -20.91 33.51 6.54
C PRO A 863 -20.30 32.83 5.31
N CYS A 864 -19.91 33.62 4.32
CA CYS A 864 -19.22 33.15 3.11
C CYS A 864 -18.12 34.13 2.69
N GLN A 865 -17.18 33.70 1.85
CA GLN A 865 -16.20 34.55 1.19
C GLN A 865 -16.40 34.47 -0.32
N ILE A 866 -16.82 35.57 -0.95
CA ILE A 866 -16.99 35.65 -2.40
C ILE A 866 -15.63 35.94 -3.05
N VAL A 867 -15.20 35.11 -3.99
CA VAL A 867 -14.07 35.34 -4.89
C VAL A 867 -14.62 35.88 -6.20
N LEU A 868 -14.30 37.15 -6.49
CA LEU A 868 -14.79 37.83 -7.69
C LEU A 868 -13.86 37.57 -8.88
N PRO A 869 -14.40 37.28 -10.07
CA PRO A 869 -13.61 37.02 -11.26
C PRO A 869 -12.94 38.31 -11.75
N PRO A 870 -11.75 38.24 -12.37
CA PRO A 870 -11.15 39.39 -13.02
C PRO A 870 -12.07 40.06 -14.03
N LEU A 871 -12.12 41.39 -14.01
CA LEU A 871 -12.76 42.18 -15.05
C LEU A 871 -11.83 42.25 -16.28
N LYS A 872 -12.27 41.65 -17.39
CA LYS A 872 -11.54 41.70 -18.66
C LYS A 872 -11.69 43.09 -19.31
N LEU A 873 -10.56 43.69 -19.68
CA LEU A 873 -10.52 44.97 -20.38
C LEU A 873 -10.61 44.76 -21.90
N PRO A 874 -11.33 45.63 -22.63
CA PRO A 874 -11.45 45.52 -24.09
C PRO A 874 -10.12 45.76 -24.83
N THR A 875 -9.18 46.47 -24.21
CA THR A 875 -7.82 46.70 -24.69
C THR A 875 -6.85 46.69 -23.50
N ALA A 876 -5.56 46.44 -23.77
CA ALA A 876 -4.53 46.52 -22.73
C ALA A 876 -4.45 47.95 -22.17
N ALA A 877 -4.53 48.08 -20.84
CA ALA A 877 -4.39 49.33 -20.12
C ALA A 877 -3.07 49.38 -19.36
N THR A 878 -2.43 50.54 -19.31
CA THR A 878 -1.23 50.77 -18.50
C THR A 878 -1.59 51.53 -17.23
N ILE A 879 -1.34 50.92 -16.08
CA ILE A 879 -1.64 51.42 -14.75
C ILE A 879 -0.36 52.04 -14.19
N SER A 880 -0.37 53.36 -13.99
CA SER A 880 0.71 54.10 -13.34
C SER A 880 0.41 54.31 -11.86
N PHE A 881 1.38 54.04 -11.00
CA PHE A 881 1.23 54.16 -9.54
C PHE A 881 1.80 55.47 -9.02
N PRO A 882 1.23 56.07 -7.96
CA PRO A 882 1.84 57.20 -7.29
C PRO A 882 3.16 56.77 -6.62
N PRO A 883 4.11 57.70 -6.41
CA PRO A 883 5.34 57.41 -5.66
C PRO A 883 5.02 56.95 -4.22
N TYR A 884 5.65 55.87 -3.77
CA TYR A 884 5.42 55.28 -2.45
C TYR A 884 6.46 55.77 -1.44
N SER A 885 6.03 56.49 -0.40
CA SER A 885 6.92 57.00 0.65
C SER A 885 7.04 55.97 1.78
N THR A 886 8.26 55.54 2.10
CA THR A 886 8.52 54.55 3.16
C THR A 886 9.87 54.78 3.83
N SER A 887 10.18 54.05 4.89
CA SER A 887 11.49 54.04 5.53
C SER A 887 12.21 52.73 5.23
N ILE A 888 13.45 52.81 4.75
CA ILE A 888 14.31 51.63 4.57
C ILE A 888 15.33 51.63 5.70
N SER A 889 15.45 50.48 6.37
CA SER A 889 16.50 50.20 7.34
C SER A 889 17.68 49.56 6.61
N GLU A 890 18.84 50.21 6.63
CA GLU A 890 20.05 49.76 5.95
C GLU A 890 21.16 49.52 6.99
N ILE A 891 21.92 48.45 6.82
CA ILE A 891 23.18 48.23 7.55
C ILE A 891 24.28 48.83 6.70
N CYS A 892 24.89 49.91 7.20
CA CYS A 892 25.95 50.62 6.50
C CYS A 892 27.31 49.96 6.83
N ASP A 893 28.37 50.28 6.07
CA ASP A 893 29.67 49.58 6.13
C ASP A 893 30.37 49.63 7.50
N ASP A 894 29.90 50.49 8.41
CA ASP A 894 30.36 50.59 9.80
C ASP A 894 29.63 49.64 10.78
N GLY A 895 28.70 48.82 10.28
CA GLY A 895 27.88 47.91 11.07
C GLY A 895 26.72 48.60 11.80
N GLY A 896 26.51 49.90 11.60
CA GLY A 896 25.38 50.66 12.14
C GLY A 896 24.11 50.46 11.32
N VAL A 897 22.98 50.28 12.00
CA VAL A 897 21.65 50.29 11.37
C VAL A 897 21.18 51.74 11.25
N THR A 898 21.02 52.23 10.02
CA THR A 898 20.47 53.56 9.75
C THR A 898 19.13 53.45 9.04
N VAL A 899 18.11 54.15 9.54
CA VAL A 899 16.78 54.20 8.95
C VAL A 899 16.62 55.52 8.20
N HIS A 900 16.40 55.45 6.89
CA HIS A 900 16.17 56.64 6.05
C HIS A 900 14.77 56.60 5.42
N SER A 901 14.08 57.74 5.45
CA SER A 901 12.85 57.92 4.66
C SER A 901 13.21 58.13 3.19
N THR A 902 12.56 57.38 2.30
CA THR A 902 12.75 57.44 0.85
C THR A 902 11.42 57.38 0.11
N VAL A 903 11.44 57.75 -1.17
CA VAL A 903 10.29 57.69 -2.07
C VAL A 903 10.62 56.75 -3.22
N ILE A 904 9.88 55.65 -3.31
CA ILE A 904 10.07 54.61 -4.31
C ILE A 904 9.08 54.84 -5.46
N SER A 905 9.59 54.97 -6.69
CA SER A 905 8.75 55.02 -7.88
C SER A 905 8.44 53.58 -8.33
N ILE A 906 7.17 53.20 -8.25
CA ILE A 906 6.70 51.87 -8.64
C ILE A 906 6.53 51.83 -10.17
N PRO A 907 7.16 50.87 -10.89
CA PRO A 907 6.98 50.72 -12.33
C PRO A 907 5.51 50.53 -12.72
N PRO A 908 5.05 51.10 -13.85
CA PRO A 908 3.67 50.91 -14.31
C PRO A 908 3.44 49.46 -14.76
N VAL A 909 2.21 48.97 -14.61
CA VAL A 909 1.79 47.63 -15.03
C VAL A 909 0.87 47.73 -16.26
N THR A 910 1.19 47.04 -17.34
CA THR A 910 0.30 46.90 -18.49
C THR A 910 -0.47 45.58 -18.38
N THR A 911 -1.81 45.63 -18.35
CA THR A 911 -2.67 44.45 -18.18
C THR A 911 -3.91 44.51 -19.07
N THR A 912 -4.45 43.35 -19.42
CA THR A 912 -5.75 43.18 -20.09
C THR A 912 -6.87 42.76 -19.13
N LYS A 913 -6.58 42.61 -17.83
CA LYS A 913 -7.54 42.24 -16.79
C LYS A 913 -7.30 42.98 -15.47
N ILE A 914 -8.36 43.22 -14.70
CA ILE A 914 -8.32 43.80 -13.35
C ILE A 914 -8.84 42.76 -12.37
N ASN A 915 -8.01 42.28 -11.45
CA ASN A 915 -8.41 41.38 -10.38
C ASN A 915 -9.10 42.16 -9.25
N TYR A 916 -9.84 41.46 -8.38
CA TYR A 916 -10.53 42.04 -7.23
C TYR A 916 -10.16 41.31 -5.94
N TRP A 917 -10.29 42.00 -4.80
CA TRP A 917 -10.15 41.39 -3.49
C TRP A 917 -11.30 40.45 -3.16
N ASN A 918 -11.00 39.39 -2.41
CA ASN A 918 -12.00 38.50 -1.82
C ASN A 918 -12.92 39.29 -0.88
N VAL A 919 -14.21 38.94 -0.86
CA VAL A 919 -15.22 39.67 -0.12
C VAL A 919 -15.81 38.77 0.96
N ASN A 920 -15.55 39.09 2.22
CA ASN A 920 -16.15 38.40 3.35
C ASN A 920 -17.59 38.91 3.57
N VAL A 921 -18.56 38.02 3.46
CA VAL A 921 -19.99 38.30 3.62
C VAL A 921 -20.49 37.59 4.86
N THR A 922 -20.75 38.36 5.92
CA THR A 922 -21.29 37.86 7.18
C THR A 922 -22.82 37.91 7.23
N THR A 923 -23.46 38.73 6.39
CA THR A 923 -24.91 38.87 6.26
C THR A 923 -25.31 39.21 4.82
N ALA A 924 -26.40 38.63 4.32
CA ALA A 924 -26.96 38.89 2.99
C ALA A 924 -28.48 39.16 3.08
N PRO A 925 -29.07 39.99 2.20
CA PRO A 925 -28.43 40.63 1.07
C PRO A 925 -27.52 41.80 1.49
N THR A 926 -26.40 41.97 0.78
CA THR A 926 -25.49 43.11 0.94
C THR A 926 -24.98 43.57 -0.42
N THR A 927 -24.79 44.88 -0.59
CA THR A 927 -24.20 45.45 -1.80
C THR A 927 -22.90 46.13 -1.44
N LEU A 928 -21.84 45.76 -2.14
CA LEU A 928 -20.48 46.24 -1.92
C LEU A 928 -19.86 46.70 -3.23
N VAL A 929 -18.90 47.61 -3.13
CA VAL A 929 -18.08 48.02 -4.28
C VAL A 929 -16.95 46.99 -4.40
N ALA A 930 -16.80 46.37 -5.58
CA ALA A 930 -15.70 45.44 -5.81
C ALA A 930 -14.37 46.22 -5.79
N GLU A 931 -13.47 45.88 -4.89
CA GLU A 931 -12.19 46.59 -4.76
C GLU A 931 -11.12 45.91 -5.61
N SER A 932 -10.49 46.66 -6.52
CA SER A 932 -9.47 46.09 -7.39
C SER A 932 -8.24 45.66 -6.59
N SER A 933 -7.74 44.46 -6.85
CA SER A 933 -6.53 43.90 -6.22
C SER A 933 -5.40 43.86 -7.25
N ILE A 934 -4.77 45.01 -7.49
CA ILE A 934 -3.66 45.10 -8.43
C ILE A 934 -2.37 44.82 -7.66
N GLN A 935 -1.87 43.59 -7.80
CA GLN A 935 -0.56 43.21 -7.26
C GLN A 935 0.54 43.57 -8.25
N GLN A 936 1.46 44.44 -7.84
CA GLN A 936 2.59 44.86 -8.65
C GLN A 936 3.70 43.81 -8.59
N THR A 937 4.43 43.69 -9.70
CA THR A 937 5.58 42.79 -9.76
C THR A 937 6.71 43.32 -8.86
N PRO A 938 7.36 42.45 -8.05
CA PRO A 938 8.54 42.85 -7.30
C PRO A 938 9.63 43.42 -8.21
N PHE A 939 10.33 44.45 -7.76
CA PHE A 939 11.42 45.07 -8.52
C PHE A 939 12.61 45.40 -7.64
N ALA A 940 13.78 45.48 -8.26
CA ALA A 940 15.03 45.80 -7.61
C ALA A 940 15.08 47.27 -7.17
N ILE A 941 15.43 47.53 -5.91
CA ILE A 941 15.85 48.85 -5.42
C ILE A 941 17.30 48.78 -4.96
N THR A 942 18.03 49.88 -5.12
CA THR A 942 19.44 49.97 -4.69
C THR A 942 19.52 50.73 -3.37
N GLN A 943 20.14 50.11 -2.37
CA GLN A 943 20.36 50.71 -1.06
C GLN A 943 21.35 51.87 -1.15
N ALA A 944 21.08 52.94 -0.38
CA ALA A 944 21.85 54.17 -0.45
C ALA A 944 23.22 54.06 0.25
N CYS A 945 23.31 53.29 1.34
CA CYS A 945 24.53 53.16 2.14
C CYS A 945 25.62 52.28 1.52
N ASN A 946 25.25 51.12 0.95
CA ASN A 946 26.20 50.07 0.57
C ASN A 946 26.12 49.68 -0.92
N GLY A 947 25.21 50.28 -1.69
CA GLY A 947 25.01 49.99 -3.11
C GLY A 947 24.45 48.60 -3.42
N MET A 948 24.04 47.82 -2.41
CA MET A 948 23.42 46.51 -2.63
C MET A 948 22.02 46.67 -3.22
N THR A 949 21.71 45.83 -4.20
CA THR A 949 20.38 45.72 -4.76
C THR A 949 19.56 44.73 -3.94
N THR A 950 18.38 45.14 -3.48
CA THR A 950 17.42 44.28 -2.80
C THR A 950 16.09 44.27 -3.55
N THR A 951 15.33 43.20 -3.42
CA THR A 951 14.00 43.09 -4.01
C THR A 951 13.01 43.86 -3.15
N PHE A 952 12.42 44.90 -3.73
CA PHE A 952 11.27 45.58 -3.15
C PHE A 952 9.99 44.92 -3.65
N ILE A 953 9.16 44.49 -2.71
CA ILE A 953 7.82 44.00 -2.98
C ILE A 953 6.87 45.17 -2.68
N PRO A 954 6.28 45.81 -3.69
CA PRO A 954 5.34 46.90 -3.45
C PRO A 954 4.11 46.37 -2.73
N PRO A 955 3.54 47.14 -1.81
CA PRO A 955 2.25 46.79 -1.26
C PRO A 955 1.17 46.90 -2.37
N PRO A 956 0.09 46.11 -2.26
CA PRO A 956 -0.90 46.03 -3.32
C PRO A 956 -1.61 47.37 -3.52
N PHE A 957 -2.09 47.62 -4.74
CA PHE A 957 -2.77 48.86 -5.10
C PHE A 957 -4.27 48.61 -5.37
N PRO A 958 -5.17 49.46 -4.84
CA PRO A 958 -4.93 50.64 -4.00
C PRO A 958 -4.60 50.28 -2.53
N LEU A 959 -3.74 51.10 -1.90
CA LEU A 959 -3.30 50.90 -0.50
C LEU A 959 -4.30 51.43 0.54
N GLN A 960 -5.15 52.38 0.15
CA GLN A 960 -6.22 52.95 0.96
C GLN A 960 -7.52 52.94 0.17
N THR A 961 -8.59 52.45 0.79
CA THR A 961 -9.91 52.26 0.17
C THR A 961 -10.65 53.58 -0.07
N SER A 962 -10.28 54.68 0.63
CA SER A 962 -10.92 55.99 0.47
C SER A 962 -10.55 56.72 -0.83
N ASP A 963 -9.42 56.37 -1.46
CA ASP A 963 -8.93 57.02 -2.69
C ASP A 963 -9.33 56.28 -3.98
N ALA A 964 -9.93 55.09 -3.84
CA ALA A 964 -10.31 54.21 -4.94
C ALA A 964 -11.72 54.49 -5.52
N THR A 965 -12.19 55.74 -5.51
CA THR A 965 -13.47 56.09 -6.16
C THR A 965 -13.30 56.40 -7.64
N ARG A 966 -12.88 55.42 -8.45
CA ARG A 966 -13.02 55.51 -9.91
C ARG A 966 -13.60 54.23 -10.50
N ASN A 967 -14.91 54.24 -10.71
CA ASN A 967 -15.65 53.35 -11.63
C ASN A 967 -15.56 51.83 -11.37
N ASN A 968 -15.28 51.39 -10.14
CA ASN A 968 -15.39 49.97 -9.83
C ASN A 968 -16.85 49.49 -9.85
N PRO A 969 -17.11 48.26 -10.32
CA PRO A 969 -18.45 47.70 -10.32
C PRO A 969 -18.95 47.44 -8.89
N THR A 970 -20.23 47.71 -8.64
CA THR A 970 -20.91 47.24 -7.43
C THR A 970 -21.38 45.82 -7.63
N VAL A 971 -21.23 44.97 -6.61
CA VAL A 971 -21.73 43.59 -6.57
C VAL A 971 -22.76 43.47 -5.44
N THR A 972 -23.91 42.90 -5.75
CA THR A 972 -24.94 42.57 -4.75
C THR A 972 -24.86 41.08 -4.44
N VAL A 973 -24.60 40.74 -3.18
CA VAL A 973 -24.62 39.36 -2.70
C VAL A 973 -25.97 39.07 -2.08
N THR A 974 -26.64 38.01 -2.53
CA THR A 974 -27.93 37.55 -2.03
C THR A 974 -27.79 36.24 -1.27
N SER A 975 -28.73 35.94 -0.38
CA SER A 975 -28.76 34.65 0.31
C SER A 975 -29.30 33.57 -0.62
N GLY A 976 -28.55 32.49 -0.84
CA GLY A 976 -28.97 31.37 -1.69
C GLY A 976 -27.82 30.44 -2.08
N PRO A 977 -28.07 29.40 -2.90
CA PRO A 977 -27.03 28.54 -3.44
C PRO A 977 -25.93 29.34 -4.14
N PRO A 978 -24.65 28.93 -4.06
CA PRO A 978 -23.54 29.60 -4.74
C PRO A 978 -23.83 29.88 -6.23
N GLY A 979 -23.70 31.14 -6.65
CA GLY A 979 -23.96 31.49 -8.04
C GLY A 979 -23.58 32.94 -8.40
N PRO A 980 -23.36 33.26 -9.69
CA PRO A 980 -23.24 32.33 -10.82
C PRO A 980 -22.02 31.39 -10.67
N THR A 981 -22.23 30.10 -10.93
CA THR A 981 -21.22 29.05 -10.74
C THR A 981 -20.06 29.22 -11.70
N CYS A 982 -18.88 29.43 -11.14
CA CYS A 982 -17.62 29.52 -11.88
C CYS A 982 -17.42 28.34 -12.84
N THR A 983 -17.11 28.63 -14.11
CA THR A 983 -16.72 27.61 -15.11
C THR A 983 -15.32 27.82 -15.70
N GLY A 984 -14.63 28.91 -15.32
CA GLY A 984 -13.27 29.25 -15.74
C GLY A 984 -12.94 30.74 -15.54
N ASP A 985 -11.66 31.08 -15.35
CA ASP A 985 -11.18 32.46 -15.11
C ASP A 985 -11.83 33.16 -13.89
N CYS A 986 -12.06 32.46 -12.77
CA CYS A 986 -12.94 32.91 -11.68
C CYS A 986 -12.29 33.73 -10.57
N GLY A 987 -11.08 34.21 -10.80
CA GLY A 987 -10.27 34.87 -9.78
C GLY A 987 -9.55 33.87 -8.89
N ASP A 988 -8.70 34.38 -8.01
CA ASP A 988 -7.82 33.59 -7.16
C ASP A 988 -8.18 33.83 -5.70
N LYS A 989 -8.11 32.78 -4.87
CA LYS A 989 -8.22 32.95 -3.41
C LYS A 989 -7.06 33.82 -2.94
N CYS A 990 -7.37 34.86 -2.16
CA CYS A 990 -6.33 35.70 -1.59
C CYS A 990 -5.54 34.91 -0.52
N HIS A 991 -4.21 34.89 -0.65
CA HIS A 991 -3.29 34.25 0.31
C HIS A 991 -2.44 35.27 1.11
N LEU A 992 -2.36 36.52 0.65
CA LEU A 992 -1.55 37.60 1.23
C LEU A 992 -2.37 38.90 1.21
N PHE A 993 -2.53 39.57 2.35
CA PHE A 993 -3.37 40.78 2.52
C PHE A 993 -4.88 40.55 2.29
N CYS A 994 -5.40 39.42 2.79
CA CYS A 994 -6.76 38.92 2.49
C CYS A 994 -7.91 39.71 3.11
N ASP A 995 -7.67 40.43 4.20
CA ASP A 995 -8.69 41.24 4.89
C ASP A 995 -8.75 42.69 4.38
N GLY A 996 -8.20 42.94 3.19
CA GLY A 996 -7.93 44.27 2.66
C GLY A 996 -6.54 44.79 3.05
N PRO A 997 -6.12 45.97 2.56
CA PRO A 997 -4.83 46.55 2.92
C PRO A 997 -4.85 46.99 4.40
N CYS A 998 -3.86 46.50 5.17
CA CYS A 998 -3.61 46.87 6.58
C CYS A 998 -3.33 48.37 6.77
#